data_AF-A0A521E907-F1
#
_entry.id   AF-A0A521E907-F1
#
_cell.length_a   1.000
_cell.length_b   1.000
_cell.length_c   1.000
_cell.angle_alpha   90.00
_cell.angle_beta   90.00
_cell.angle_gamma   90.00
#
_symmetry.space_group_name_H-M   'P 1'
#
loop_
_entity.id
_entity.type
_entity.pdbx_description
1 polymer ?
#
loop_
_entity_poly.entity_id
_entity_poly.type
_entity_poly.pdbx_seq_one_letter_code
_entity_poly.pdbx_strand_id
1 'polypeptide(L)'
;MREPGIYIEAKDLDLLGTVHLYLVYLDATGNEWILRSGPSGSVFSSLMLIEVNTPIDVSPDARGGLSPEDRNSTKLEFDGLSDDEAWAIMVRYSREFQTNAYEYQVFGTNSNSYIGAMIASTGLDPYTNLPVGISSSQAVGIQYYSDMVSDITPPPNGDVLGTDNADILIGIQIDERIYGLESSDELNGGAGDDELYAGAGNDTLTGGAGNDTFILAPGYGANTITDFEIGQDIIRLIDSEFTSAAEALSAISKPQADISRIELSDGSYLDIYHSSQVGTPLTLASFLVIPSTSGNITPTGGILISGDAVEDSQLFADSSSLDDPNGLGLLSYQWLRDGTAIPGAIDAIYDLTQADVGTQISVFVSYVDGGGTPESLSSAPTEPIKNLNDAPIGDITILGLTRMGELLRVDSSTLEDPDGLGLLSYQWLRSGGIIPNATDATYRLTQADVGAQISVYVRYTDGFETPEELLSAPTEAVAALNHPPTGSVGILGTAQQGQRLWIDSATLEDPDGLGLLSYQWLRNGAVIPGADDDIYDLTQADIGTQISLIVQYTDGLGTLEEVRSNPTEAVAALNHPPTGSVGILGTAQQGQRLWIDSATLEDPDGLGLLSYQWLRDGAVIPGADDDIYDLTQADIGTQISLIVQYTDGLGTLEEVRSNPTPPVTSTGELIIGTPDPDALIGTVGNDTLQGLADDDHLTGAGANDILDGGTGYDTAFYSGAQTSYTLTLSPSEILLTDRRENGNGTDTLINVELLDFEIEAFAFDFDLTKFAGPAGIAADDLSAFIEFYIAYFDRAPDAVGLFFWATAFAEGTTLEEIASLFIDQEETRGTYPSTQASADFATAVYENVLGRIPDQAGFEFWVDLLEGGTVSRDQFILEVLRGAHAEPPIDAPPEFIAQQLADRAYLETKVDIGAYFAVHKGMSNVGTASTVMELFDGSTDSIDTAIAAIELYHTTALDADTGEFLMPLIGVLESPFITET
;
A
#
# COMPACT_ATOMS: atom_id res chain seq x y z
N MET A 1 -5.23 21.07 11.25
CA MET A 1 -4.99 21.73 12.56
C MET A 1 -5.11 20.64 13.61
N ARG A 2 -4.08 20.44 14.46
CA ARG A 2 -4.14 19.46 15.55
C ARG A 2 -5.17 19.91 16.59
N GLU A 3 -5.77 18.95 17.29
CA GLU A 3 -6.68 19.23 18.40
C GLU A 3 -5.89 19.75 19.60
N PRO A 4 -6.46 20.66 20.41
CA PRO A 4 -5.85 21.04 21.68
C PRO A 4 -5.55 19.81 22.54
N GLY A 5 -4.42 19.83 23.24
CA GLY A 5 -3.98 18.68 24.03
C GLY A 5 -2.49 18.66 24.34
N ILE A 6 -2.10 17.69 25.17
CA ILE A 6 -0.70 17.41 25.47
C ILE A 6 -0.20 16.33 24.52
N TYR A 7 0.99 16.54 23.96
CA TYR A 7 1.61 15.68 22.98
C TYR A 7 3.05 15.37 23.38
N ILE A 8 3.49 14.15 23.08
CA ILE A 8 4.92 13.82 23.00
C ILE A 8 5.32 13.82 21.55
N GLU A 9 6.29 14.65 21.19
CA GLU A 9 6.83 14.77 19.85
C GLU A 9 8.27 14.28 19.77
N ALA A 10 8.60 13.59 18.68
CA ALA A 10 9.96 13.17 18.35
C ALA A 10 10.49 13.95 17.14
N LYS A 11 11.77 14.35 17.19
CA LYS A 11 12.46 15.04 16.09
C LYS A 11 13.89 14.51 15.92
N ASP A 12 14.26 14.17 14.69
CA ASP A 12 15.63 13.87 14.32
C ASP A 12 16.48 15.16 14.23
N LEU A 13 17.62 15.17 14.89
CA LEU A 13 18.50 16.34 14.96
C LEU A 13 19.72 16.26 14.04
N ASP A 14 20.12 15.07 13.61
CA ASP A 14 21.27 14.88 12.75
C ASP A 14 21.16 13.64 11.84
N LEU A 15 22.05 13.57 10.85
CA LEU A 15 22.20 12.43 9.92
C LEU A 15 22.68 11.14 10.60
N LEU A 16 22.98 11.17 11.91
CA LEU A 16 23.44 10.03 12.70
C LEU A 16 22.32 9.39 13.54
N GLY A 17 21.09 9.91 13.46
CA GLY A 17 19.91 9.31 14.09
C GLY A 17 19.66 9.75 15.52
N THR A 18 20.22 10.89 15.96
CA THR A 18 19.91 11.43 17.29
C THR A 18 18.49 11.99 17.31
N VAL A 19 17.60 11.35 18.07
CA VAL A 19 16.20 11.76 18.24
C VAL A 19 16.04 12.55 19.54
N HIS A 20 15.43 13.74 19.47
CA HIS A 20 14.98 14.47 20.64
C HIS A 20 13.48 14.30 20.85
N LEU A 21 13.10 14.11 22.13
CA LEU A 21 11.73 14.11 22.59
C LEU A 21 11.35 15.45 23.22
N TYR A 22 10.13 15.87 22.93
CA TYR A 22 9.54 17.09 23.45
C TYR A 22 8.16 16.81 24.00
N LEU A 23 7.86 17.36 25.19
CA LEU A 23 6.50 17.40 25.70
C LEU A 23 5.90 18.77 25.34
N VAL A 24 4.84 18.75 24.53
CA VAL A 24 4.23 19.94 23.92
C VAL A 24 2.79 20.05 24.39
N TYR A 25 2.38 21.25 24.81
CA TYR A 25 0.99 21.57 25.08
C TYR A 25 0.46 22.51 23.99
N LEU A 26 -0.58 22.08 23.27
CA LEU A 26 -1.30 22.87 22.27
C LEU A 26 -2.60 23.37 22.88
N ASP A 27 -2.73 24.68 23.04
CA ASP A 27 -3.93 25.26 23.64
C ASP A 27 -5.10 25.36 22.65
N ALA A 28 -6.29 25.68 23.19
CA ALA A 28 -7.52 25.82 22.41
C ALA A 28 -7.48 26.91 21.31
N THR A 29 -6.51 27.82 21.36
CA THR A 29 -6.33 28.92 20.39
C THR A 29 -5.27 28.62 19.35
N GLY A 30 -4.61 27.47 19.44
CA GLY A 30 -3.59 27.03 18.51
C GLY A 30 -2.17 27.46 18.86
N ASN A 31 -1.93 28.01 20.07
CA ASN A 31 -0.57 28.30 20.52
C ASN A 31 0.04 27.05 21.15
N GLU A 32 1.35 26.90 20.96
CA GLU A 32 2.08 25.74 21.44
C GLU A 32 3.13 26.15 22.47
N TRP A 33 3.23 25.32 23.51
CA TRP A 33 4.10 25.48 24.66
C TRP A 33 4.92 24.21 24.82
N ILE A 34 6.13 24.32 25.35
CA ILE A 34 7.04 23.18 25.48
C ILE A 34 7.64 23.10 26.87
N LEU A 35 7.80 21.87 27.37
CA LEU A 35 8.56 21.55 28.56
C LEU A 35 9.87 20.93 28.09
N ARG A 36 10.97 21.65 28.32
CA ARG A 36 12.30 21.24 27.84
C ARG A 36 13.16 20.78 29.00
N SER A 37 13.93 19.70 28.81
CA SER A 37 15.08 19.38 29.63
C SER A 37 16.37 19.74 28.87
N GLY A 38 17.29 20.41 29.55
CA GLY A 38 18.60 20.81 29.03
C GLY A 38 18.86 22.32 29.10
N PRO A 39 20.12 22.76 29.17
CA PRO A 39 20.44 24.18 29.37
C PRO A 39 20.00 25.03 28.18
N SER A 40 19.56 26.26 28.50
CA SER A 40 19.27 27.30 27.51
C SER A 40 20.54 27.62 26.72
N GLY A 41 20.57 27.22 25.44
CA GLY A 41 21.58 27.66 24.47
C GLY A 41 22.98 27.04 24.52
N SER A 42 23.19 25.86 25.13
CA SER A 42 24.47 25.14 25.03
C SER A 42 24.27 23.65 24.72
N VAL A 43 25.08 23.14 23.80
CA VAL A 43 25.04 21.75 23.32
C VAL A 43 25.69 20.78 24.31
N PHE A 44 26.45 21.24 25.33
CA PHE A 44 27.12 20.35 26.30
C PHE A 44 27.41 21.04 27.65
N SER A 45 26.61 20.77 28.70
CA SER A 45 27.03 20.89 30.11
C SER A 45 26.14 20.04 31.04
N SER A 46 26.73 19.49 32.11
CA SER A 46 26.21 18.43 33.01
C SER A 46 25.12 18.84 34.01
N LEU A 47 24.41 19.95 33.81
CA LEU A 47 23.26 20.33 34.63
C LEU A 47 21.98 20.41 33.78
N MET A 48 20.98 19.61 34.17
CA MET A 48 19.65 19.62 33.55
C MET A 48 18.83 20.79 34.12
N LEU A 49 18.69 21.86 33.34
CA LEU A 49 17.67 22.88 33.58
C LEU A 49 16.37 22.43 32.91
N ILE A 50 15.27 22.46 33.66
CA ILE A 50 13.94 22.24 33.08
C ILE A 50 13.31 23.61 32.88
N GLU A 51 13.23 24.05 31.62
CA GLU A 51 12.54 25.28 31.26
C GLU A 51 11.06 24.96 31.09
N VAL A 52 10.30 25.42 32.08
CA VAL A 52 8.87 25.23 32.15
C VAL A 52 8.23 26.48 31.54
N ASN A 53 7.59 26.32 30.37
CA ASN A 53 6.58 27.28 29.87
C ASN A 53 7.10 28.45 29.02
N THR A 54 7.84 28.17 27.95
CA THR A 54 8.16 29.16 26.91
C THR A 54 7.23 28.97 25.70
N PRO A 55 6.54 30.02 25.21
CA PRO A 55 5.82 29.96 23.94
C PRO A 55 6.77 29.56 22.80
N ILE A 56 6.31 28.70 21.90
CA ILE A 56 7.17 28.15 20.85
C ILE A 56 7.71 29.21 19.87
N ASP A 57 6.93 30.27 19.65
CA ASP A 57 7.21 31.37 18.72
C ASP A 57 8.36 32.27 19.20
N VAL A 58 8.74 32.19 20.48
CA VAL A 58 9.87 32.92 21.06
C VAL A 58 11.05 32.03 21.44
N SER A 59 11.01 30.72 21.15
CA SER A 59 12.10 29.76 21.42
C SER A 59 13.03 29.62 20.19
N PRO A 60 14.28 30.13 20.24
CA PRO A 60 15.18 30.14 19.06
C PRO A 60 15.64 28.75 18.62
N ASP A 61 15.47 27.74 19.46
CA ASP A 61 16.16 26.45 19.40
C ASP A 61 15.23 25.27 19.11
N ALA A 62 13.91 25.48 19.09
CA ALA A 62 12.96 24.37 19.09
C ALA A 62 12.75 23.72 17.70
N ARG A 63 12.82 24.48 16.59
CA ARG A 63 12.18 24.02 15.35
C ARG A 63 12.91 24.23 14.04
N GLY A 64 13.99 25.01 13.96
CA GLY A 64 14.65 25.28 12.68
C GLY A 64 13.70 25.73 11.54
N GLY A 65 12.49 26.23 11.87
CA GLY A 65 11.45 26.63 10.91
C GLY A 65 10.39 25.60 10.50
N LEU A 66 10.39 24.36 11.01
CA LEU A 66 9.44 23.29 10.60
C LEU A 66 8.05 23.40 11.26
N SER A 67 6.99 23.08 10.51
CA SER A 67 5.61 23.10 11.00
C SER A 67 5.29 21.85 11.86
N PRO A 68 4.22 21.86 12.67
CA PRO A 68 3.85 20.70 13.52
C PRO A 68 3.60 19.40 12.76
N GLU A 69 3.23 19.47 11.48
CA GLU A 69 2.97 18.31 10.61
C GLU A 69 4.24 17.57 10.15
N ASP A 70 5.42 18.20 10.27
CA ASP A 70 6.71 17.61 9.91
C ASP A 70 7.29 16.69 11.01
N ARG A 71 6.51 16.34 12.04
CA ARG A 71 6.97 15.65 13.26
C ARG A 71 6.10 14.47 13.64
N ASN A 72 6.74 13.42 14.18
CA ASN A 72 6.02 12.27 14.74
C ASN A 72 5.55 12.62 16.16
N SER A 73 4.25 12.48 16.42
CA SER A 73 3.62 12.94 17.67
C SER A 73 2.57 11.96 18.17
N THR A 74 2.56 11.72 19.47
CA THR A 74 1.52 10.94 20.16
C THR A 74 0.76 11.86 21.11
N LYS A 75 -0.57 11.91 21.00
CA LYS A 75 -1.43 12.61 21.96
C LYS A 75 -1.48 11.82 23.27
N LEU A 76 -1.37 12.51 24.39
CA LEU A 76 -1.54 11.93 25.72
C LEU A 76 -2.97 12.16 26.20
N GLU A 77 -3.63 11.10 26.62
CA GLU A 77 -4.97 11.16 27.18
C GLU A 77 -4.86 10.93 28.69
N PHE A 78 -5.26 11.93 29.49
CA PHE A 78 -5.26 11.86 30.95
C PHE A 78 -6.71 11.74 31.44
N ASP A 79 -7.08 10.55 31.91
CA ASP A 79 -8.46 10.28 32.33
C ASP A 79 -8.88 11.20 33.49
N GLY A 80 -9.95 11.97 33.27
CA GLY A 80 -10.58 12.80 34.30
C GLY A 80 -9.91 14.14 34.59
N LEU A 81 -8.87 14.53 33.85
CA LEU A 81 -8.23 15.84 33.92
C LEU A 81 -8.41 16.61 32.62
N SER A 82 -8.54 17.93 32.68
CA SER A 82 -8.40 18.76 31.47
C SER A 82 -6.92 18.87 31.07
N ASP A 83 -6.64 19.12 29.80
CA ASP A 83 -5.26 19.25 29.30
C ASP A 83 -4.47 20.34 30.04
N ASP A 84 -5.11 21.45 30.42
CA ASP A 84 -4.50 22.51 31.23
C ASP A 84 -4.12 22.02 32.65
N GLU A 85 -4.98 21.21 33.28
CA GLU A 85 -4.75 20.65 34.63
C GLU A 85 -3.65 19.59 34.62
N ALA A 86 -3.67 18.69 33.63
CA ALA A 86 -2.64 17.68 33.43
C ALA A 86 -1.28 18.35 33.18
N TRP A 87 -1.24 19.38 32.34
CA TRP A 87 -0.02 20.16 32.07
C TRP A 87 0.53 20.81 33.35
N ALA A 88 -0.33 21.43 34.16
CA ALA A 88 0.07 22.08 35.40
C ALA A 88 0.68 21.10 36.43
N ILE A 89 0.17 19.86 36.52
CA ILE A 89 0.71 18.82 37.40
C ILE A 89 2.11 18.39 36.96
N MET A 90 2.30 18.11 35.67
CA MET A 90 3.60 17.72 35.11
C MET A 90 4.64 18.84 35.30
N VAL A 91 4.23 20.08 35.08
CA VAL A 91 5.04 21.28 35.35
C VAL A 91 5.44 21.38 36.82
N ARG A 92 4.51 21.15 37.75
CA ARG A 92 4.79 21.21 39.18
C ARG A 92 5.81 20.14 39.60
N TYR A 93 5.61 18.90 39.19
CA TYR A 93 6.49 17.79 39.54
C TYR A 93 7.91 17.97 38.97
N SER A 94 8.02 18.53 37.76
CA SER A 94 9.32 18.88 37.17
C SER A 94 10.12 19.90 37.99
N ARG A 95 9.44 20.79 38.74
CA ARG A 95 10.08 21.78 39.63
C ARG A 95 10.49 21.16 40.96
N GLU A 96 9.72 20.21 41.48
CA GLU A 96 10.07 19.46 42.70
C GLU A 96 11.33 18.59 42.47
N PHE A 97 11.53 18.07 41.25
CA PHE A 97 12.79 17.42 40.87
C PHE A 97 14.00 18.36 40.87
N GLN A 98 13.83 19.67 40.61
CA GLN A 98 14.95 20.62 40.61
C GLN A 98 15.50 20.93 42.01
N THR A 99 14.69 20.74 43.06
CA THR A 99 15.10 21.06 44.44
C THR A 99 15.95 19.97 45.10
N ASN A 100 16.03 18.79 44.49
CA ASN A 100 16.83 17.66 44.98
C ASN A 100 18.01 17.42 44.02
N ALA A 101 19.24 17.47 44.54
CA ALA A 101 20.45 17.38 43.74
C ALA A 101 20.73 15.94 43.27
N TYR A 102 20.30 15.61 42.05
CA TYR A 102 20.61 14.34 41.41
C TYR A 102 21.51 14.58 40.18
N GLU A 103 22.74 14.05 40.20
CA GLU A 103 23.66 14.08 39.05
C GLU A 103 23.32 12.96 38.05
N TYR A 104 22.86 13.33 36.84
CA TYR A 104 22.65 12.40 35.73
C TYR A 104 23.64 12.69 34.59
N GLN A 105 24.39 11.66 34.13
CA GLN A 105 25.34 11.81 33.02
C GLN A 105 24.64 11.71 31.65
N VAL A 106 24.60 12.83 30.92
CA VAL A 106 23.88 12.97 29.63
C VAL A 106 24.77 12.57 28.45
N PHE A 107 24.79 11.29 28.12
CA PHE A 107 25.17 10.85 26.78
C PHE A 107 24.16 9.79 26.29
N GLY A 108 23.18 10.24 25.49
CA GLY A 108 22.56 9.44 24.43
C GLY A 108 21.30 8.62 24.72
N THR A 109 20.84 8.44 25.96
CA THR A 109 19.74 7.47 26.24
C THR A 109 18.78 7.85 27.38
N ASN A 110 18.97 8.99 28.05
CA ASN A 110 18.32 9.31 29.34
C ASN A 110 17.29 10.46 29.32
N SER A 111 17.03 11.12 28.19
CA SER A 111 15.88 12.04 28.10
C SER A 111 14.54 11.29 28.18
N ASN A 112 14.53 10.02 27.73
CA ASN A 112 13.34 9.16 27.74
C ASN A 112 12.98 8.69 29.15
N SER A 113 13.97 8.44 30.03
CA SER A 113 13.74 8.02 31.41
C SER A 113 13.20 9.16 32.28
N TYR A 114 13.68 10.38 32.07
CA TYR A 114 13.15 11.57 32.75
C TYR A 114 11.69 11.86 32.35
N ILE A 115 11.38 11.86 31.04
CA ILE A 115 10.02 12.04 30.53
C ILE A 115 9.11 10.88 30.98
N GLY A 116 9.62 9.64 30.95
CA GLY A 116 8.89 8.47 31.45
C GLY A 116 8.58 8.54 32.94
N ALA A 117 9.52 8.98 33.78
CA ALA A 117 9.31 9.13 35.22
C ALA A 117 8.25 10.21 35.54
N MET A 118 8.24 11.32 34.79
CA MET A 118 7.18 12.32 34.92
C MET A 118 5.80 11.76 34.52
N ILE A 119 5.70 10.99 33.44
CA ILE A 119 4.43 10.36 32.99
C ILE A 119 3.95 9.30 34.00
N ALA A 120 4.87 8.50 34.57
CA ALA A 120 4.54 7.51 35.59
C ALA A 120 4.08 8.16 36.91
N SER A 121 4.66 9.31 37.29
CA SER A 121 4.24 10.04 38.49
C SER A 121 2.79 10.53 38.42
N THR A 122 2.25 10.67 37.21
CA THR A 122 0.84 11.01 36.98
C THR A 122 -0.04 9.76 36.86
N GLY A 123 0.51 8.56 37.04
CA GLY A 123 -0.21 7.28 36.97
C GLY A 123 -0.39 6.70 35.57
N LEU A 124 0.24 7.28 34.54
CA LEU A 124 0.18 6.77 33.16
C LEU A 124 1.35 5.84 32.86
N ASP A 125 1.15 4.90 31.93
CA ASP A 125 2.20 3.96 31.50
C ASP A 125 3.13 4.61 30.45
N PRO A 126 4.43 4.78 30.76
CA PRO A 126 5.38 5.40 29.84
C PRO A 126 5.72 4.53 28.61
N TYR A 127 5.39 3.24 28.59
CA TYR A 127 5.66 2.33 27.47
C TYR A 127 4.61 2.43 26.35
N THR A 128 3.34 2.69 26.70
CA THR A 128 2.24 2.79 25.71
C THR A 128 2.05 4.19 25.15
N ASN A 129 2.55 5.21 25.87
CA ASN A 129 2.27 6.60 25.57
C ASN A 129 3.42 7.32 24.82
N LEU A 130 4.50 6.61 24.45
CA LEU A 130 5.59 7.13 23.60
C LEU A 130 5.34 6.88 22.10
N PRO A 131 5.87 7.72 21.18
CA PRO A 131 5.75 7.50 19.74
C PRO A 131 6.38 6.19 19.24
N VAL A 132 5.77 5.60 18.20
CA VAL A 132 6.20 4.35 17.56
C VAL A 132 7.61 4.51 16.96
N GLY A 133 8.50 3.55 17.26
CA GLY A 133 9.91 3.56 16.83
C GLY A 133 10.92 3.88 17.93
N ILE A 134 10.45 4.21 19.14
CA ILE A 134 11.30 4.44 20.32
C ILE A 134 11.04 3.32 21.34
N SER A 135 12.05 2.48 21.61
CA SER A 135 11.97 1.44 22.66
C SER A 135 12.90 1.78 23.82
N SER A 136 12.39 1.76 25.05
CA SER A 136 13.14 2.01 26.30
C SER A 136 14.03 0.82 26.73
N SER A 137 14.49 0.00 25.79
CA SER A 137 15.13 -1.29 26.08
C SER A 137 16.60 -1.23 26.52
N GLN A 138 17.17 -0.04 26.79
CA GLN A 138 18.55 0.11 27.26
C GLN A 138 18.60 0.51 28.75
N ALA A 139 18.94 -0.46 29.60
CA ALA A 139 19.12 -0.27 31.04
C ALA A 139 20.45 0.40 31.38
N VAL A 140 20.46 1.40 32.29
CA VAL A 140 21.57 1.66 33.24
C VAL A 140 21.08 2.38 34.52
N GLY A 141 21.36 1.77 35.68
CA GLY A 141 21.85 2.47 36.88
C GLY A 141 20.86 2.94 37.96
N ILE A 142 20.51 2.01 38.86
CA ILE A 142 20.03 2.11 40.27
C ILE A 142 18.99 0.99 40.43
N GLN A 143 19.28 -0.01 41.28
CA GLN A 143 18.80 -1.37 41.03
C GLN A 143 17.35 -1.68 41.44
N TYR A 144 16.69 -1.00 42.40
CA TYR A 144 15.25 -1.21 42.66
C TYR A 144 14.55 0.02 43.27
N TYR A 145 13.25 0.20 42.95
CA TYR A 145 12.35 1.27 43.44
C TYR A 145 12.12 1.25 44.97
N SER A 146 12.38 0.12 45.64
CA SER A 146 12.16 -0.09 47.08
C SER A 146 13.18 0.62 47.98
N ASP A 147 14.40 0.87 47.49
CA ASP A 147 15.50 1.44 48.29
C ASP A 147 15.31 2.95 48.53
N MET A 148 14.36 3.58 47.84
CA MET A 148 13.97 4.98 48.03
C MET A 148 13.21 5.24 49.35
N VAL A 149 12.76 4.21 50.07
CA VAL A 149 11.75 4.36 51.16
C VAL A 149 12.33 4.16 52.58
N SER A 150 13.53 3.61 52.78
CA SER A 150 13.97 3.07 54.09
C SER A 150 14.83 3.96 55.02
N ASP A 151 15.07 5.25 54.74
CA ASP A 151 16.16 6.02 55.39
C ASP A 151 15.71 7.16 56.35
N ILE A 152 14.66 6.98 57.19
CA ILE A 152 14.01 8.13 57.91
C ILE A 152 13.66 7.93 59.43
N THR A 153 14.38 7.16 60.29
CA THR A 153 14.09 7.13 61.77
C THR A 153 15.31 6.91 62.73
N PRO A 154 15.53 7.74 63.80
CA PRO A 154 16.62 7.60 64.83
C PRO A 154 16.27 6.80 66.12
N PRO A 155 17.26 6.40 66.99
CA PRO A 155 17.08 5.45 68.11
C PRO A 155 16.54 6.01 69.46
N PRO A 156 15.95 5.17 70.35
CA PRO A 156 15.04 5.61 71.42
C PRO A 156 15.65 5.96 72.80
N ASN A 157 16.90 5.59 73.08
CA ASN A 157 17.50 5.66 74.44
C ASN A 157 18.48 6.82 74.68
N GLY A 158 18.76 7.67 73.68
CA GLY A 158 19.66 8.84 73.83
C GLY A 158 21.14 8.49 74.02
N ASP A 159 21.52 7.21 73.89
CA ASP A 159 22.92 6.78 73.90
C ASP A 159 23.47 6.77 72.46
N VAL A 160 24.62 7.41 72.28
CA VAL A 160 25.39 7.39 71.03
C VAL A 160 26.68 6.61 71.28
N LEU A 161 26.75 5.41 70.71
CA LEU A 161 27.90 4.52 70.84
C LEU A 161 28.76 4.59 69.58
N GLY A 162 30.02 4.96 69.76
CA GLY A 162 31.08 4.76 68.78
C GLY A 162 31.47 3.29 68.63
N THR A 163 32.55 3.09 67.89
CA THR A 163 33.19 1.82 67.62
C THR A 163 34.62 1.85 68.16
N ASP A 164 35.35 0.74 68.08
CA ASP A 164 36.77 0.72 68.46
C ASP A 164 37.71 1.43 67.43
N ASN A 165 37.14 2.14 66.43
CA ASN A 165 37.89 2.88 65.39
C ASN A 165 37.68 4.39 65.52
N ALA A 166 38.51 5.18 64.86
CA ALA A 166 38.34 6.63 64.81
C ALA A 166 36.97 7.03 64.24
N ASP A 167 36.14 7.64 65.07
CA ASP A 167 34.75 7.99 64.77
C ASP A 167 34.49 9.51 64.81
N ILE A 168 33.43 9.93 64.12
CA ILE A 168 32.85 11.28 64.23
C ILE A 168 31.42 11.11 64.74
N LEU A 169 31.20 11.47 66.01
CA LEU A 169 29.94 11.30 66.72
C LEU A 169 29.30 12.66 66.96
N ILE A 170 28.06 12.83 66.46
CA ILE A 170 27.32 14.10 66.55
C ILE A 170 25.94 13.82 67.16
N GLY A 171 25.71 14.34 68.37
CA GLY A 171 24.42 14.33 69.07
C GLY A 171 23.43 15.37 68.51
N ILE A 172 22.22 15.38 69.07
CA ILE A 172 21.11 16.20 68.56
C ILE A 172 20.66 17.27 69.57
N GLN A 173 19.36 17.37 69.92
CA GLN A 173 18.80 18.47 70.73
C GLN A 173 18.27 18.01 72.10
N ILE A 174 18.72 16.86 72.60
CA ILE A 174 18.24 16.24 73.85
C ILE A 174 19.44 15.90 74.74
N ASP A 175 19.22 15.58 76.01
CA ASP A 175 20.33 15.16 76.88
C ASP A 175 20.84 13.76 76.49
N GLU A 176 22.11 13.65 76.12
CA GLU A 176 22.70 12.46 75.50
C GLU A 176 23.92 11.92 76.25
N ARG A 177 24.19 10.63 76.08
CA ARG A 177 25.44 9.99 76.52
C ARG A 177 26.22 9.52 75.31
N ILE A 178 27.40 10.07 75.11
CA ILE A 178 28.23 9.78 73.93
C ILE A 178 29.50 9.05 74.37
N TYR A 179 29.73 7.87 73.80
CA TYR A 179 30.87 7.01 74.11
C TYR A 179 31.78 6.84 72.89
N GLY A 180 33.02 7.34 72.96
CA GLY A 180 34.02 7.20 71.88
C GLY A 180 34.61 5.80 71.79
N LEU A 181 34.85 5.15 72.93
CA LEU A 181 35.47 3.82 73.07
C LEU A 181 36.99 3.81 72.85
N GLU A 182 37.50 3.26 71.75
CA GLU A 182 38.95 3.17 71.47
C GLU A 182 39.28 3.99 70.21
N SER A 183 40.55 4.40 70.06
CA SER A 183 41.07 5.23 68.96
C SER A 183 40.81 6.73 69.17
N SER A 184 41.30 7.57 68.26
CA SER A 184 41.13 9.02 68.30
C SER A 184 39.82 9.46 67.65
N ASP A 185 38.91 9.99 68.46
CA ASP A 185 37.54 10.32 68.05
C ASP A 185 37.23 11.83 68.04
N GLU A 186 36.19 12.21 67.31
CA GLU A 186 35.57 13.55 67.34
C GLU A 186 34.14 13.45 67.87
N LEU A 187 33.90 13.87 69.11
CA LEU A 187 32.60 13.84 69.78
C LEU A 187 32.01 15.24 69.88
N ASN A 188 30.74 15.39 69.51
CA ASN A 188 29.96 16.61 69.63
C ASN A 188 28.60 16.32 70.28
N GLY A 189 28.36 16.86 71.48
CA GLY A 189 27.13 16.70 72.26
C GLY A 189 25.91 17.29 71.56
N GLY A 190 26.03 18.52 71.07
CA GLY A 190 24.94 19.19 70.36
C GLY A 190 24.21 20.16 71.28
N ALA A 191 22.94 19.94 71.56
CA ALA A 191 22.19 20.73 72.54
C ALA A 191 21.48 19.81 73.52
N GLY A 192 21.53 20.12 74.81
CA GLY A 192 21.19 19.18 75.88
C GLY A 192 22.24 19.25 76.98
N ASP A 193 21.95 18.73 78.17
CA ASP A 193 22.96 18.56 79.23
C ASP A 193 23.65 17.19 79.04
N ASP A 194 24.77 17.17 78.30
CA ASP A 194 25.34 15.92 77.76
C ASP A 194 26.46 15.32 78.61
N GLU A 195 26.62 13.99 78.55
CA GLU A 195 27.75 13.27 79.15
C GLU A 195 28.67 12.67 78.07
N LEU A 196 29.88 13.20 77.95
CA LEU A 196 30.85 12.78 76.94
C LEU A 196 31.96 11.91 77.56
N TYR A 197 31.96 10.63 77.17
CA TYR A 197 32.96 9.63 77.53
C TYR A 197 33.95 9.47 76.38
N ALA A 198 35.12 10.11 76.52
CA ALA A 198 36.17 10.09 75.49
C ALA A 198 36.62 8.66 75.15
N GLY A 199 36.90 7.84 76.18
CA GLY A 199 37.48 6.53 75.96
C GLY A 199 39.01 6.60 75.80
N ALA A 200 39.61 5.55 75.25
CA ALA A 200 41.05 5.40 75.08
C ALA A 200 41.48 5.94 73.71
N GLY A 201 42.14 7.09 73.68
CA GLY A 201 42.37 7.76 72.41
C GLY A 201 43.13 9.06 72.55
N ASN A 202 43.24 9.80 71.46
CA ASN A 202 43.49 11.24 71.56
C ASN A 202 42.29 11.93 70.93
N ASP A 203 41.36 12.35 71.76
CA ASP A 203 39.99 12.66 71.36
C ASP A 203 39.73 14.16 71.34
N THR A 204 38.81 14.58 70.48
CA THR A 204 38.32 15.95 70.38
C THR A 204 36.87 15.98 70.83
N LEU A 205 36.58 16.70 71.90
CA LEU A 205 35.26 16.75 72.55
C LEU A 205 34.67 18.16 72.44
N THR A 206 33.41 18.26 72.04
CA THR A 206 32.62 19.50 71.96
C THR A 206 31.32 19.26 72.72
N GLY A 207 31.05 20.03 73.77
CA GLY A 207 29.81 19.90 74.56
C GLY A 207 28.61 20.45 73.81
N GLY A 208 28.74 21.68 73.31
CA GLY A 208 27.66 22.38 72.63
C GLY A 208 26.84 23.23 73.59
N ALA A 209 25.51 23.12 73.53
CA ALA A 209 24.60 23.98 74.28
C ALA A 209 23.91 23.23 75.43
N GLY A 210 24.39 23.43 76.66
CA GLY A 210 23.79 22.91 77.88
C GLY A 210 24.80 22.95 79.03
N ASN A 211 24.54 22.22 80.11
CA ASN A 211 25.51 21.98 81.18
C ASN A 211 26.18 20.62 80.97
N ASP A 212 27.31 20.62 80.30
CA ASP A 212 27.90 19.37 79.82
C ASP A 212 28.90 18.79 80.83
N THR A 213 28.95 17.47 80.91
CA THR A 213 29.90 16.74 81.73
C THR A 213 30.89 15.99 80.86
N PHE A 214 32.18 16.33 80.99
CA PHE A 214 33.27 15.64 80.30
C PHE A 214 33.95 14.67 81.26
N ILE A 215 33.93 13.38 80.92
CA ILE A 215 34.42 12.31 81.78
C ILE A 215 35.84 11.91 81.39
N LEU A 216 36.74 11.88 82.38
CA LEU A 216 38.12 11.43 82.23
C LEU A 216 38.53 10.44 83.31
N ALA A 217 39.33 9.46 82.89
CA ALA A 217 40.00 8.50 83.74
C ALA A 217 41.43 8.21 83.25
N PRO A 218 42.31 7.62 84.08
CA PRO A 218 43.61 7.14 83.62
C PRO A 218 43.49 6.18 82.43
N GLY A 219 44.39 6.31 81.45
CA GLY A 219 44.38 5.53 80.22
C GLY A 219 43.57 6.13 79.06
N TYR A 220 42.90 7.28 79.26
CA TYR A 220 42.10 7.94 78.22
C TYR A 220 42.93 8.75 77.22
N GLY A 221 44.26 8.79 77.38
CA GLY A 221 45.18 9.42 76.42
C GLY A 221 45.16 10.95 76.40
N ALA A 222 45.43 11.56 75.24
CA ALA A 222 45.64 13.01 75.12
C ALA A 222 44.46 13.71 74.44
N ASN A 223 43.56 14.27 75.27
CA ASN A 223 42.25 14.74 74.84
C ASN A 223 42.15 16.26 74.80
N THR A 224 41.22 16.78 74.00
CA THR A 224 40.98 18.20 73.79
C THR A 224 39.50 18.53 73.89
N ILE A 225 39.10 19.43 74.80
CA ILE A 225 37.75 20.02 74.83
C ILE A 225 37.77 21.34 74.07
N THR A 226 36.87 21.52 73.10
CA THR A 226 36.89 22.65 72.16
C THR A 226 36.10 23.88 72.64
N ASP A 227 35.10 23.71 73.51
CA ASP A 227 34.12 24.76 73.80
C ASP A 227 33.67 24.91 75.27
N PHE A 228 34.47 24.44 76.24
CA PHE A 228 34.13 24.44 77.68
C PHE A 228 33.62 25.79 78.21
N GLU A 229 32.45 25.81 78.84
CA GLU A 229 31.80 26.97 79.43
C GLU A 229 31.93 26.98 80.97
N ILE A 230 32.65 27.98 81.50
CA ILE A 230 32.97 28.03 82.93
C ILE A 230 31.72 28.29 83.77
N GLY A 231 31.40 27.35 84.66
CA GLY A 231 30.31 27.47 85.63
C GLY A 231 28.98 26.90 85.14
N GLN A 232 28.96 26.36 83.91
CA GLN A 232 27.93 25.45 83.42
C GLN A 232 28.53 24.04 83.35
N ASP A 233 29.63 23.90 82.63
CA ASP A 233 30.22 22.59 82.36
C ASP A 233 31.09 22.08 83.51
N ILE A 234 31.20 20.75 83.60
CA ILE A 234 31.93 20.04 84.64
C ILE A 234 32.92 19.06 84.01
N ILE A 235 34.15 19.07 84.52
CA ILE A 235 35.13 18.01 84.26
C ILE A 235 35.03 17.00 85.39
N ARG A 236 34.63 15.78 85.06
CA ARG A 236 34.52 14.67 86.00
C ARG A 236 35.76 13.79 85.92
N LEU A 237 36.56 13.81 86.98
CA LEU A 237 37.78 13.02 87.13
C LEU A 237 37.47 11.77 87.97
N ILE A 238 37.54 10.61 87.31
CA ILE A 238 37.24 9.31 87.89
C ILE A 238 38.54 8.52 88.01
N ASP A 239 38.76 7.87 89.16
CA ASP A 239 39.95 7.03 89.45
C ASP A 239 41.31 7.69 89.21
N SER A 240 41.32 9.03 89.19
CA SER A 240 42.54 9.83 89.07
C SER A 240 43.35 9.84 90.36
N GLU A 241 44.61 10.27 90.30
CA GLU A 241 45.41 10.52 91.51
C GLU A 241 44.87 11.64 92.42
N PHE A 242 43.91 12.45 91.94
CA PHE A 242 43.35 13.54 92.71
C PHE A 242 42.31 13.04 93.69
N THR A 243 42.36 13.58 94.91
CA THR A 243 41.41 13.22 95.99
C THR A 243 40.38 14.30 96.27
N SER A 244 40.50 15.46 95.64
CA SER A 244 39.54 16.56 95.72
C SER A 244 39.66 17.52 94.54
N ALA A 245 38.59 18.26 94.24
CA ALA A 245 38.57 19.31 93.21
C ALA A 245 39.65 20.40 93.44
N ALA A 246 40.03 20.67 94.69
CA ALA A 246 41.10 21.61 95.02
C ALA A 246 42.49 21.11 94.59
N GLU A 247 42.69 19.80 94.60
CA GLU A 247 43.93 19.16 94.16
C GLU A 247 44.02 19.17 92.63
N ALA A 248 42.95 18.78 91.94
CA ALA A 248 42.84 18.86 90.48
C ALA A 248 43.05 20.29 89.96
N LEU A 249 42.42 21.29 90.60
CA LEU A 249 42.59 22.70 90.24
C LEU A 249 44.04 23.20 90.43
N SER A 250 44.76 22.66 91.43
CA SER A 250 46.16 23.03 91.69
C SER A 250 47.14 22.38 90.70
N ALA A 251 46.74 21.28 90.06
CA ALA A 251 47.55 20.53 89.09
C ALA A 251 47.54 21.14 87.68
N ILE A 252 46.67 22.12 87.43
CA ILE A 252 46.56 22.76 86.11
C ILE A 252 47.85 23.53 85.79
N SER A 253 48.49 23.16 84.67
CA SER A 253 49.63 23.87 84.11
C SER A 253 49.17 24.92 83.09
N LYS A 254 49.80 26.11 83.07
CA LYS A 254 49.43 27.21 82.13
C LYS A 254 50.57 27.58 81.17
N PRO A 255 50.44 27.24 79.87
CA PRO A 255 51.08 28.02 78.82
C PRO A 255 50.11 28.41 77.68
N GLN A 256 50.15 29.70 77.30
CA GLN A 256 49.35 30.40 76.26
C GLN A 256 47.91 30.77 76.67
N ALA A 257 47.45 31.91 76.16
CA ALA A 257 46.50 32.80 76.83
C ALA A 257 45.09 32.24 77.07
N ASP A 258 44.72 31.11 76.44
CA ASP A 258 43.33 30.65 76.36
C ASP A 258 43.18 29.11 76.52
N ILE A 259 44.21 28.39 76.99
CA ILE A 259 44.18 26.93 77.17
C ILE A 259 44.58 26.59 78.60
N SER A 260 43.79 25.73 79.25
CA SER A 260 44.16 25.09 80.53
C SER A 260 44.50 23.63 80.29
N ARG A 261 45.62 23.15 80.85
CA ARG A 261 46.01 21.74 80.77
C ARG A 261 46.04 21.08 82.14
N ILE A 262 45.36 19.97 82.28
CA ILE A 262 45.51 19.03 83.40
C ILE A 262 46.22 17.77 82.90
N GLU A 263 47.29 17.36 83.59
CA GLU A 263 48.10 16.19 83.24
C GLU A 263 48.01 15.18 84.38
N LEU A 264 47.76 13.92 84.03
CA LEU A 264 47.67 12.79 84.94
C LEU A 264 49.02 12.08 85.07
N SER A 265 49.19 11.34 86.16
CA SER A 265 50.44 10.66 86.52
C SER A 265 50.87 9.56 85.53
N ASP A 266 49.96 9.06 84.70
CA ASP A 266 50.21 8.09 83.63
C ASP A 266 50.67 8.74 82.30
N GLY A 267 50.69 10.07 82.22
CA GLY A 267 51.05 10.85 81.03
C GLY A 267 49.86 11.25 80.15
N SER A 268 48.64 10.84 80.49
CA SER A 268 47.41 11.32 79.86
C SER A 268 47.20 12.80 80.21
N TYR A 269 46.65 13.60 79.28
CA TYR A 269 46.37 15.01 79.57
C TYR A 269 45.11 15.48 78.85
N LEU A 270 44.49 16.51 79.42
CA LEU A 270 43.33 17.19 78.84
C LEU A 270 43.69 18.66 78.58
N ASP A 271 43.61 19.07 77.31
CA ASP A 271 43.63 20.48 76.90
C ASP A 271 42.19 21.03 76.87
N ILE A 272 41.97 22.17 77.52
CA ILE A 272 40.65 22.76 77.70
C ILE A 272 40.64 24.15 77.06
N TYR A 273 39.90 24.28 75.96
CA TYR A 273 39.62 25.54 75.27
C TYR A 273 38.32 26.17 75.81
N HIS A 274 38.32 27.49 76.02
CA HIS A 274 37.20 28.23 76.62
C HIS A 274 36.42 28.96 75.53
N SER A 275 35.12 28.70 75.41
CA SER A 275 34.32 29.19 74.27
C SER A 275 33.88 30.66 74.35
N SER A 276 33.81 31.28 75.54
CA SER A 276 33.17 32.62 75.65
C SER A 276 33.76 33.61 76.68
N GLN A 277 34.75 33.23 77.50
CA GLN A 277 35.34 34.08 78.55
C GLN A 277 36.88 34.09 78.52
N VAL A 278 37.46 34.80 77.55
CA VAL A 278 38.92 34.97 77.41
C VAL A 278 39.53 35.54 78.70
N GLY A 279 40.32 34.72 79.42
CA GLY A 279 41.08 35.11 80.61
C GLY A 279 40.47 34.78 82.00
N THR A 280 39.31 34.14 82.09
CA THR A 280 38.76 33.66 83.39
C THR A 280 39.36 32.30 83.78
N PRO A 281 39.89 32.13 85.01
CA PRO A 281 40.44 30.85 85.45
C PRO A 281 39.33 29.84 85.81
N LEU A 282 39.60 28.55 85.58
CA LEU A 282 38.80 27.44 86.13
C LEU A 282 38.66 27.57 87.65
N THR A 283 37.55 27.07 88.20
CA THR A 283 37.23 27.17 89.63
C THR A 283 37.06 25.78 90.25
N LEU A 284 36.87 25.71 91.57
CA LEU A 284 36.55 24.44 92.24
C LEU A 284 35.27 23.79 91.71
N ALA A 285 34.31 24.58 91.23
CA ALA A 285 33.05 24.09 90.69
C ALA A 285 33.21 23.45 89.30
N SER A 286 34.32 23.72 88.60
CA SER A 286 34.62 23.13 87.29
C SER A 286 35.04 21.66 87.39
N PHE A 287 35.27 21.13 88.59
CA PHE A 287 35.79 19.78 88.80
C PHE A 287 34.93 18.99 89.77
N LEU A 288 34.58 17.77 89.35
CA LEU A 288 34.05 16.73 90.22
C LEU A 288 35.10 15.61 90.32
N VAL A 289 35.65 15.38 91.52
CA VAL A 289 36.69 14.38 91.75
C VAL A 289 36.12 13.23 92.57
N ILE A 290 36.26 12.01 92.04
CA ILE A 290 35.82 10.78 92.70
C ILE A 290 37.07 9.94 93.06
N PRO A 291 37.49 9.90 94.34
CA PRO A 291 38.68 9.15 94.75
C PRO A 291 38.41 7.64 94.82
N SER A 292 39.37 6.82 94.41
CA SER A 292 39.29 5.35 94.49
C SER A 292 39.29 4.89 95.96
N THR A 293 38.13 4.57 96.53
CA THR A 293 38.03 3.94 97.87
C THR A 293 37.68 2.46 97.77
N SER A 294 38.61 1.61 98.21
CA SER A 294 38.49 0.15 98.31
C SER A 294 37.39 -0.28 99.31
N GLY A 295 36.25 -0.72 98.80
CA GLY A 295 35.23 -1.52 99.51
C GLY A 295 33.87 -1.45 98.84
N ASN A 296 33.34 -2.58 98.36
CA ASN A 296 32.02 -2.72 97.73
C ASN A 296 30.89 -2.31 98.69
N ILE A 297 30.02 -1.40 98.22
CA ILE A 297 28.80 -0.96 98.90
C ILE A 297 27.61 -1.56 98.14
N THR A 298 26.73 -2.26 98.85
CA THR A 298 25.55 -2.88 98.21
C THR A 298 24.69 -1.85 97.48
N PRO A 299 24.22 -2.15 96.26
CA PRO A 299 23.29 -1.29 95.53
C PRO A 299 22.07 -0.91 96.35
N THR A 300 21.59 0.32 96.13
CA THR A 300 20.31 0.80 96.65
C THR A 300 19.31 0.99 95.50
N GLY A 301 18.01 0.99 95.84
CA GLY A 301 16.95 0.99 94.83
C GLY A 301 16.53 -0.41 94.39
N GLY A 302 15.92 -0.52 93.22
CA GLY A 302 15.47 -1.80 92.68
C GLY A 302 15.12 -1.73 91.20
N ILE A 303 14.87 -2.90 90.62
CA ILE A 303 14.43 -3.01 89.23
C ILE A 303 12.90 -3.10 89.20
N LEU A 304 12.26 -2.16 88.52
CA LEU A 304 10.84 -2.20 88.25
C LEU A 304 10.61 -2.64 86.82
N ILE A 305 9.54 -3.42 86.61
CA ILE A 305 9.04 -3.66 85.27
C ILE A 305 7.91 -2.66 85.03
N SER A 306 8.01 -1.93 83.93
CA SER A 306 6.91 -1.11 83.40
C SER A 306 6.47 -1.66 82.04
N GLY A 307 5.22 -1.39 81.67
CA GLY A 307 4.57 -2.02 80.51
C GLY A 307 3.33 -2.80 80.93
N ASP A 308 2.46 -3.08 79.96
CA ASP A 308 1.24 -3.84 80.19
C ASP A 308 1.54 -5.35 80.15
N ALA A 309 1.01 -6.11 81.11
CA ALA A 309 1.10 -7.57 81.14
C ALA A 309 0.09 -8.18 80.16
N VAL A 310 0.22 -7.83 78.89
CA VAL A 310 -0.59 -8.26 77.76
C VAL A 310 0.39 -8.63 76.64
N GLU A 311 0.13 -9.74 75.97
CA GLU A 311 0.84 -10.16 74.76
C GLU A 311 1.03 -9.02 73.74
N ASP A 312 2.11 -9.09 72.97
CA ASP A 312 2.60 -8.06 72.03
C ASP A 312 2.94 -6.70 72.64
N SER A 313 2.82 -6.56 73.96
CA SER A 313 3.31 -5.37 74.67
C SER A 313 4.79 -5.50 75.02
N GLN A 314 5.47 -4.36 75.08
CA GLN A 314 6.85 -4.33 75.55
C GLN A 314 6.89 -4.15 77.07
N LEU A 315 7.73 -4.95 77.72
CA LEU A 315 8.12 -4.74 79.11
C LEU A 315 9.48 -4.05 79.16
N PHE A 316 9.59 -3.00 79.97
CA PHE A 316 10.79 -2.21 80.15
C PHE A 316 11.35 -2.43 81.54
N ALA A 317 12.62 -2.82 81.61
CA ALA A 317 13.38 -2.90 82.86
C ALA A 317 13.81 -1.49 83.29
N ASP A 318 13.00 -0.86 84.13
CA ASP A 318 13.34 0.42 84.73
C ASP A 318 14.38 0.24 85.84
N SER A 319 15.61 0.65 85.50
CA SER A 319 16.78 0.67 86.38
C SER A 319 17.12 2.07 86.87
N SER A 320 16.29 3.09 86.60
CA SER A 320 16.57 4.49 86.95
C SER A 320 16.69 4.75 88.45
N SER A 321 16.05 3.89 89.27
CA SER A 321 16.15 3.96 90.73
C SER A 321 17.34 3.17 91.29
N LEU A 322 17.98 2.35 90.46
CA LEU A 322 19.18 1.61 90.83
C LEU A 322 20.32 2.60 90.98
N ASP A 323 20.95 2.61 92.14
CA ASP A 323 22.10 3.47 92.43
C ASP A 323 23.13 2.69 93.23
N ASP A 324 24.38 2.78 92.80
CA ASP A 324 25.53 2.16 93.45
C ASP A 324 26.57 3.24 93.75
N PRO A 325 26.90 3.49 95.02
CA PRO A 325 27.92 4.46 95.40
C PRO A 325 29.32 4.20 94.82
N ASN A 326 29.63 2.97 94.38
CA ASN A 326 30.86 2.62 93.68
C ASN A 326 30.76 2.80 92.15
N GLY A 327 29.63 3.29 91.65
CA GLY A 327 29.33 3.46 90.24
C GLY A 327 28.68 2.21 89.66
N LEU A 328 27.66 2.41 88.81
CA LEU A 328 27.08 1.35 88.00
C LEU A 328 27.97 1.14 86.78
N GLY A 329 28.54 -0.06 86.62
CA GLY A 329 29.06 -0.45 85.31
C GLY A 329 27.94 -0.80 84.34
N LEU A 330 28.33 -1.31 83.17
CA LEU A 330 27.37 -1.73 82.14
C LEU A 330 26.36 -2.73 82.70
N LEU A 331 25.09 -2.36 82.62
CA LEU A 331 23.99 -3.22 83.03
C LEU A 331 23.80 -4.33 82.00
N SER A 332 23.74 -5.56 82.47
CA SER A 332 23.36 -6.74 81.68
C SER A 332 22.01 -7.23 82.17
N TYR A 333 21.10 -7.54 81.25
CA TYR A 333 19.75 -8.00 81.57
C TYR A 333 19.61 -9.48 81.23
N GLN A 334 18.65 -10.14 81.88
CA GLN A 334 18.20 -11.47 81.55
C GLN A 334 16.74 -11.59 81.98
N TRP A 335 15.82 -11.68 81.03
CA TRP A 335 14.40 -11.89 81.33
C TRP A 335 14.12 -13.35 81.67
N LEU A 336 13.12 -13.57 82.53
CA LEU A 336 12.73 -14.87 83.04
C LEU A 336 11.23 -15.08 82.90
N ARG A 337 10.85 -16.27 82.42
CA ARG A 337 9.49 -16.78 82.35
C ARG A 337 9.26 -17.78 83.48
N ASP A 338 8.32 -17.48 84.38
CA ASP A 338 8.07 -18.26 85.61
C ASP A 338 9.36 -18.60 86.39
N GLY A 339 10.30 -17.64 86.42
CA GLY A 339 11.59 -17.78 87.11
C GLY A 339 12.66 -18.58 86.35
N THR A 340 12.43 -18.97 85.09
CA THR A 340 13.43 -19.61 84.21
C THR A 340 13.92 -18.62 83.15
N ALA A 341 15.23 -18.53 82.95
CA ALA A 341 15.82 -17.63 81.96
C ALA A 341 15.28 -17.90 80.54
N ILE A 342 14.87 -16.83 79.86
CA ILE A 342 14.44 -16.84 78.47
C ILE A 342 15.69 -16.67 77.59
N PRO A 343 16.11 -17.69 76.83
CA PRO A 343 17.35 -17.61 76.06
C PRO A 343 17.36 -16.41 75.11
N GLY A 344 18.42 -15.59 75.17
CA GLY A 344 18.59 -14.43 74.29
C GLY A 344 17.85 -13.16 74.70
N ALA A 345 16.98 -13.21 75.70
CA ALA A 345 16.30 -12.03 76.23
C ALA A 345 17.21 -11.27 77.21
N ILE A 346 18.23 -10.61 76.68
CA ILE A 346 19.32 -9.96 77.44
C ILE A 346 19.32 -8.43 77.37
N ASP A 347 18.32 -7.86 76.69
CA ASP A 347 18.16 -6.41 76.53
C ASP A 347 17.31 -5.81 77.66
N ALA A 348 17.38 -4.47 77.80
CA ALA A 348 16.59 -3.73 78.78
C ALA A 348 15.07 -3.76 78.46
N ILE A 349 14.70 -4.14 77.25
CA ILE A 349 13.34 -4.25 76.75
C ILE A 349 13.08 -5.73 76.43
N TYR A 350 11.89 -6.21 76.76
CA TYR A 350 11.43 -7.54 76.35
C TYR A 350 10.05 -7.45 75.73
N ASP A 351 9.96 -7.91 74.48
CA ASP A 351 8.71 -8.03 73.76
C ASP A 351 7.98 -9.29 74.25
N LEU A 352 6.76 -9.11 74.75
CA LEU A 352 5.92 -10.23 75.15
C LEU A 352 5.44 -10.98 73.93
N THR A 353 5.54 -12.31 73.98
CA THR A 353 5.13 -13.21 72.90
C THR A 353 4.04 -14.17 73.38
N GLN A 354 3.41 -14.90 72.47
CA GLN A 354 2.49 -16.00 72.81
C GLN A 354 3.07 -17.00 73.81
N ALA A 355 4.38 -17.26 73.76
CA ALA A 355 5.00 -18.18 74.69
C ALA A 355 5.00 -17.67 76.14
N ASP A 356 4.73 -16.38 76.37
CA ASP A 356 4.63 -15.73 77.66
C ASP A 356 3.20 -15.69 78.21
N VAL A 357 2.18 -15.89 77.37
CA VAL A 357 0.77 -15.87 77.80
C VAL A 357 0.50 -16.84 78.94
N GLY A 358 -0.16 -16.36 79.98
CA GLY A 358 -0.49 -17.13 81.18
C GLY A 358 0.68 -17.36 82.14
N THR A 359 1.91 -16.99 81.77
CA THR A 359 3.12 -17.05 82.62
C THR A 359 3.42 -15.70 83.24
N GLN A 360 4.26 -15.66 84.27
CA GLN A 360 4.74 -14.40 84.85
C GLN A 360 6.14 -14.06 84.36
N ILE A 361 6.38 -12.79 84.05
CA ILE A 361 7.68 -12.31 83.56
C ILE A 361 8.41 -11.54 84.65
N SER A 362 9.71 -11.79 84.82
CA SER A 362 10.59 -11.03 85.70
C SER A 362 11.93 -10.76 85.00
N VAL A 363 12.71 -9.78 85.46
CA VAL A 363 14.03 -9.49 84.89
C VAL A 363 15.11 -9.59 85.97
N PHE A 364 16.22 -10.20 85.61
CA PHE A 364 17.46 -10.27 86.38
C PHE A 364 18.47 -9.31 85.76
N VAL A 365 18.97 -8.37 86.55
CA VAL A 365 19.94 -7.35 86.13
C VAL A 365 21.23 -7.57 86.88
N SER A 366 22.36 -7.60 86.17
CA SER A 366 23.70 -7.73 86.75
C SER A 366 24.66 -6.70 86.17
N TYR A 367 25.58 -6.19 86.99
CA TYR A 367 26.61 -5.26 86.55
C TYR A 367 27.89 -5.47 87.36
N VAL A 368 29.00 -4.88 86.91
CA VAL A 368 30.24 -4.81 87.68
C VAL A 368 30.41 -3.36 88.10
N ASP A 369 30.52 -3.10 89.40
CA ASP A 369 30.69 -1.73 89.90
C ASP A 369 32.04 -1.12 89.48
N GLY A 370 32.21 0.19 89.67
CA GLY A 370 33.49 0.87 89.45
C GLY A 370 34.64 0.37 90.37
N GLY A 371 34.34 -0.49 91.34
CA GLY A 371 35.31 -1.21 92.17
C GLY A 371 35.68 -2.62 91.66
N GLY A 372 35.10 -3.07 90.54
CA GLY A 372 35.32 -4.40 89.96
C GLY A 372 34.48 -5.53 90.58
N THR A 373 33.46 -5.23 91.37
CA THR A 373 32.61 -6.21 92.07
C THR A 373 31.35 -6.54 91.27
N PRO A 374 31.07 -7.81 90.94
CA PRO A 374 29.82 -8.19 90.30
C PRO A 374 28.65 -8.12 91.29
N GLU A 375 27.59 -7.42 90.92
CA GLU A 375 26.35 -7.26 91.66
C GLU A 375 25.16 -7.68 90.80
N SER A 376 24.06 -8.10 91.45
CA SER A 376 22.85 -8.51 90.72
C SER A 376 21.56 -8.33 91.52
N LEU A 377 20.49 -7.92 90.85
CA LEU A 377 19.15 -7.77 91.40
C LEU A 377 18.10 -8.42 90.49
N SER A 378 16.95 -8.78 91.07
CA SER A 378 15.78 -9.25 90.31
C SER A 378 14.58 -8.37 90.58
N SER A 379 13.75 -8.15 89.57
CA SER A 379 12.45 -7.51 89.73
C SER A 379 11.45 -8.43 90.46
N ALA A 380 10.33 -7.86 90.90
CA ALA A 380 9.14 -8.66 91.16
C ALA A 380 8.57 -9.19 89.81
N PRO A 381 7.96 -10.39 89.78
CA PRO A 381 7.28 -10.87 88.59
C PRO A 381 6.04 -10.03 88.27
N THR A 382 5.69 -9.92 86.99
CA THR A 382 4.40 -9.35 86.53
C THR A 382 3.22 -10.19 87.02
N GLU A 383 2.01 -9.65 86.91
CA GLU A 383 0.82 -10.52 86.83
C GLU A 383 0.93 -11.44 85.60
N PRO A 384 0.25 -12.61 85.58
CA PRO A 384 0.26 -13.48 84.41
C PRO A 384 -0.11 -12.71 83.14
N ILE A 385 0.69 -12.88 82.10
CA ILE A 385 0.49 -12.18 80.84
C ILE A 385 -0.86 -12.56 80.27
N LYS A 386 -1.69 -11.56 79.96
CA LYS A 386 -2.99 -11.76 79.35
C LYS A 386 -2.82 -11.98 77.85
N ASN A 387 -3.53 -12.97 77.33
CA ASN A 387 -3.68 -13.17 75.90
C ASN A 387 -4.25 -11.92 75.25
N LEU A 388 -3.66 -11.52 74.12
CA LEU A 388 -4.28 -10.60 73.18
C LEU A 388 -4.76 -11.47 72.02
N ASN A 389 -6.02 -11.34 71.62
CA ASN A 389 -6.55 -12.23 70.59
C ASN A 389 -5.77 -12.07 69.28
N ASP A 390 -5.08 -13.12 68.87
CA ASP A 390 -4.34 -13.18 67.63
C ASP A 390 -5.27 -13.51 66.48
N ALA A 391 -5.09 -12.81 65.37
CA ALA A 391 -5.83 -13.13 64.16
C ALA A 391 -5.29 -14.46 63.59
N PRO A 392 -6.16 -15.35 63.08
CA PRO A 392 -5.71 -16.53 62.36
C PRO A 392 -4.75 -16.17 61.23
N ILE A 393 -3.66 -16.94 61.15
CA ILE A 393 -2.64 -16.82 60.12
C ILE A 393 -2.77 -17.95 59.10
N GLY A 394 -2.39 -17.65 57.85
CA GLY A 394 -2.54 -18.56 56.73
C GLY A 394 -3.91 -18.47 56.04
N ASP A 395 -3.99 -19.06 54.85
CA ASP A 395 -5.13 -18.84 53.96
C ASP A 395 -6.16 -19.96 54.03
N ILE A 396 -7.43 -19.58 53.83
CA ILE A 396 -8.47 -20.52 53.42
C ILE A 396 -8.52 -20.54 51.90
N THR A 397 -8.13 -21.67 51.32
CA THR A 397 -8.22 -21.86 49.87
C THR A 397 -9.32 -22.83 49.51
N ILE A 398 -9.89 -22.63 48.32
CA ILE A 398 -10.87 -23.55 47.74
C ILE A 398 -10.13 -24.38 46.69
N LEU A 399 -10.04 -25.69 46.92
CA LEU A 399 -9.51 -26.65 45.96
C LEU A 399 -10.62 -27.25 45.12
N GLY A 400 -10.33 -27.49 43.84
CA GLY A 400 -11.27 -28.06 42.88
C GLY A 400 -11.43 -27.16 41.66
N LEU A 401 -12.03 -27.70 40.60
CA LEU A 401 -12.26 -26.94 39.39
C LEU A 401 -13.56 -26.13 39.52
N THR A 402 -13.51 -24.86 39.13
CA THR A 402 -14.64 -23.93 39.15
C THR A 402 -15.53 -24.12 37.92
N ARG A 403 -16.01 -25.35 37.68
CA ARG A 403 -16.88 -25.71 36.54
C ARG A 403 -18.17 -26.37 37.03
N MET A 404 -19.31 -26.04 36.42
CA MET A 404 -20.59 -26.67 36.79
C MET A 404 -20.47 -28.20 36.86
N GLY A 405 -20.95 -28.79 37.96
CA GLY A 405 -20.92 -30.23 38.21
C GLY A 405 -19.72 -30.71 39.04
N GLU A 406 -18.65 -29.92 39.11
CA GLU A 406 -17.43 -30.25 39.87
C GLU A 406 -17.61 -30.06 41.38
N LEU A 407 -16.75 -30.73 42.15
CA LEU A 407 -16.75 -30.67 43.62
C LEU A 407 -15.62 -29.76 44.10
N LEU A 408 -15.98 -28.68 44.79
CA LEU A 408 -15.07 -27.82 45.52
C LEU A 408 -14.86 -28.36 46.95
N ARG A 409 -13.66 -28.18 47.48
CA ARG A 409 -13.25 -28.60 48.82
C ARG A 409 -12.48 -27.48 49.49
N VAL A 410 -12.79 -27.21 50.76
CA VAL A 410 -12.00 -26.27 51.56
C VAL A 410 -10.66 -26.92 51.92
N ASP A 411 -9.57 -26.20 51.66
CA ASP A 411 -8.25 -26.49 52.19
C ASP A 411 -7.88 -25.44 53.23
N SER A 412 -7.78 -25.93 54.46
CA SER A 412 -7.39 -25.18 55.65
C SER A 412 -6.09 -25.74 56.23
N SER A 413 -5.27 -26.41 55.42
CA SER A 413 -4.04 -27.07 55.90
C SER A 413 -2.95 -26.09 56.33
N THR A 414 -3.02 -24.85 55.84
CA THR A 414 -2.14 -23.74 56.22
C THR A 414 -2.75 -22.82 57.28
N LEU A 415 -4.03 -23.02 57.62
CA LEU A 415 -4.66 -22.25 58.68
C LEU A 415 -4.00 -22.65 59.99
N GLU A 416 -3.44 -21.66 60.68
CA GLU A 416 -2.89 -21.76 62.01
C GLU A 416 -3.43 -20.58 62.82
N ASP A 417 -3.64 -20.80 64.11
CA ASP A 417 -4.04 -19.74 65.03
C ASP A 417 -3.16 -19.87 66.27
N PRO A 418 -2.34 -18.86 66.59
CA PRO A 418 -1.54 -18.82 67.82
C PRO A 418 -2.37 -19.09 69.09
N ASP A 419 -3.64 -18.63 69.11
CA ASP A 419 -4.61 -18.82 70.19
C ASP A 419 -5.29 -20.20 70.17
N GLY A 420 -4.98 -21.00 69.15
CA GLY A 420 -5.37 -22.39 68.99
C GLY A 420 -6.62 -22.56 68.14
N LEU A 421 -6.57 -23.51 67.20
CA LEU A 421 -7.67 -23.77 66.27
C LEU A 421 -8.78 -24.63 66.87
N GLY A 422 -9.99 -24.08 66.88
CA GLY A 422 -11.22 -24.79 67.22
C GLY A 422 -11.76 -25.72 66.12
N LEU A 423 -12.95 -26.26 66.37
CA LEU A 423 -13.68 -27.03 65.35
C LEU A 423 -14.16 -26.11 64.23
N LEU A 424 -13.64 -26.34 63.02
CA LEU A 424 -14.03 -25.60 61.83
C LEU A 424 -15.47 -25.92 61.41
N SER A 425 -16.22 -24.86 61.09
CA SER A 425 -17.54 -24.90 60.48
C SER A 425 -17.55 -24.09 59.19
N TYR A 426 -18.36 -24.51 58.22
CA TYR A 426 -18.34 -23.96 56.87
C TYR A 426 -19.69 -23.38 56.48
N GLN A 427 -19.68 -22.33 55.67
CA GLN A 427 -20.86 -21.84 54.98
C GLN A 427 -20.44 -21.33 53.59
N TRP A 428 -20.87 -22.02 52.54
CA TRP A 428 -20.57 -21.61 51.16
C TRP A 428 -21.45 -20.45 50.72
N LEU A 429 -20.88 -19.59 49.87
CA LEU A 429 -21.49 -18.38 49.35
C LEU A 429 -21.42 -18.35 47.82
N ARG A 430 -22.42 -17.72 47.22
CA ARG A 430 -22.52 -17.42 45.79
C ARG A 430 -22.55 -15.91 45.61
N SER A 431 -21.50 -15.36 45.01
CA SER A 431 -21.29 -13.92 44.83
C SER A 431 -21.56 -13.13 46.12
N GLY A 432 -21.04 -13.63 47.25
CA GLY A 432 -21.22 -13.03 48.58
C GLY A 432 -22.55 -13.33 49.29
N GLY A 433 -23.51 -13.99 48.63
CA GLY A 433 -24.78 -14.41 49.25
C GLY A 433 -24.74 -15.84 49.81
N ILE A 434 -25.37 -16.09 50.95
CA ILE A 434 -25.43 -17.43 51.58
C ILE A 434 -26.12 -18.45 50.67
N ILE A 435 -25.47 -19.60 50.45
CA ILE A 435 -26.10 -20.77 49.80
C ILE A 435 -26.76 -21.63 50.90
N PRO A 436 -28.11 -21.74 50.92
CA PRO A 436 -28.80 -22.46 51.99
C PRO A 436 -28.35 -23.91 52.12
N ASN A 437 -28.06 -24.35 53.35
CA ASN A 437 -27.64 -25.71 53.72
C ASN A 437 -26.29 -26.18 53.16
N ALA A 438 -25.51 -25.31 52.51
CA ALA A 438 -24.16 -25.65 52.05
C ALA A 438 -23.16 -25.43 53.21
N THR A 439 -23.13 -26.36 54.16
CA THR A 439 -22.34 -26.26 55.39
C THR A 439 -21.24 -27.31 55.55
N ASP A 440 -21.08 -28.19 54.57
CA ASP A 440 -20.03 -29.20 54.56
C ASP A 440 -18.69 -28.61 54.09
N ALA A 441 -17.58 -29.29 54.43
CA ALA A 441 -16.24 -28.92 53.95
C ALA A 441 -16.07 -29.05 52.41
N THR A 442 -17.10 -29.51 51.70
CA THR A 442 -17.14 -29.64 50.24
C THR A 442 -18.46 -29.12 49.68
N TYR A 443 -18.45 -28.55 48.48
CA TYR A 443 -19.63 -28.06 47.78
C TYR A 443 -19.62 -28.46 46.31
N ARG A 444 -20.71 -29.05 45.81
CA ARG A 444 -20.84 -29.41 44.39
C ARG A 444 -21.48 -28.26 43.63
N LEU A 445 -20.80 -27.80 42.59
CA LEU A 445 -21.25 -26.70 41.74
C LEU A 445 -22.49 -27.10 40.93
N THR A 446 -23.49 -26.24 40.92
CA THR A 446 -24.78 -26.41 40.25
C THR A 446 -24.99 -25.36 39.16
N GLN A 447 -26.02 -25.52 38.33
CA GLN A 447 -26.38 -24.51 37.32
C GLN A 447 -26.61 -23.12 37.92
N ALA A 448 -27.12 -23.03 39.14
CA ALA A 448 -27.36 -21.74 39.80
C ALA A 448 -26.07 -21.01 40.18
N ASP A 449 -24.93 -21.71 40.20
CA ASP A 449 -23.61 -21.16 40.52
C ASP A 449 -22.90 -20.59 39.29
N VAL A 450 -23.31 -20.95 38.07
CA VAL A 450 -22.68 -20.51 36.82
C VAL A 450 -22.64 -18.98 36.71
N GLY A 451 -21.45 -18.44 36.42
CA GLY A 451 -21.18 -17.00 36.34
C GLY A 451 -21.06 -16.30 37.69
N ALA A 452 -21.33 -16.99 38.80
CA ALA A 452 -21.10 -16.47 40.14
C ALA A 452 -19.74 -16.93 40.68
N GLN A 453 -19.09 -16.08 41.47
CA GLN A 453 -17.91 -16.48 42.23
C GLN A 453 -18.35 -17.25 43.47
N ILE A 454 -17.59 -18.26 43.86
CA ILE A 454 -17.87 -19.05 45.05
C ILE A 454 -16.85 -18.70 46.13
N SER A 455 -17.32 -18.46 47.34
CA SER A 455 -16.45 -18.31 48.51
C SER A 455 -17.01 -19.13 49.66
N VAL A 456 -16.21 -19.31 50.70
CA VAL A 456 -16.63 -20.04 51.91
C VAL A 456 -16.25 -19.26 53.15
N TYR A 457 -17.20 -19.06 54.05
CA TYR A 457 -16.90 -18.69 55.42
C TYR A 457 -16.43 -19.93 56.17
N VAL A 458 -15.24 -19.84 56.76
CA VAL A 458 -14.72 -20.80 57.73
C VAL A 458 -14.77 -20.12 59.08
N ARG A 459 -15.48 -20.72 60.03
CA ARG A 459 -15.63 -20.20 61.38
C ARG A 459 -15.22 -21.22 62.41
N TYR A 460 -14.58 -20.77 63.46
CA TYR A 460 -14.29 -21.57 64.63
C TYR A 460 -14.28 -20.70 65.89
N THR A 461 -14.09 -21.31 67.04
CA THR A 461 -13.84 -20.62 68.30
C THR A 461 -12.49 -21.10 68.78
N ASP A 462 -11.58 -20.18 69.05
CA ASP A 462 -10.20 -20.50 69.42
C ASP A 462 -10.08 -21.17 70.81
N GLY A 463 -8.86 -21.39 71.27
CA GLY A 463 -8.56 -21.92 72.60
C GLY A 463 -8.94 -20.98 73.77
N PHE A 464 -9.24 -19.71 73.50
CA PHE A 464 -9.54 -18.65 74.46
C PHE A 464 -10.98 -18.11 74.39
N GLU A 465 -11.88 -18.84 73.72
CA GLU A 465 -13.31 -18.56 73.53
C GLU A 465 -13.63 -17.38 72.60
N THR A 466 -12.68 -16.91 71.79
CA THR A 466 -12.94 -15.89 70.77
C THR A 466 -13.47 -16.52 69.48
N PRO A 467 -14.60 -16.02 68.93
CA PRO A 467 -15.12 -16.49 67.66
C PRO A 467 -14.36 -15.87 66.49
N GLU A 468 -13.77 -16.73 65.66
CA GLU A 468 -13.02 -16.34 64.47
C GLU A 468 -13.79 -16.67 63.19
N GLU A 469 -13.69 -15.77 62.21
CA GLU A 469 -14.33 -15.90 60.91
C GLU A 469 -13.38 -15.50 59.79
N LEU A 470 -13.03 -16.46 58.94
CA LEU A 470 -12.29 -16.23 57.72
C LEU A 470 -13.20 -16.40 56.51
N LEU A 471 -13.07 -15.49 55.55
CA LEU A 471 -13.67 -15.62 54.24
C LEU A 471 -12.57 -16.01 53.25
N SER A 472 -12.75 -17.12 52.53
CA SER A 472 -11.85 -17.44 51.43
C SER A 472 -11.87 -16.34 50.38
N ALA A 473 -10.77 -16.16 49.65
CA ALA A 473 -10.85 -15.44 48.38
C ALA A 473 -11.97 -16.05 47.52
N PRO A 474 -12.77 -15.23 46.81
CA PRO A 474 -13.72 -15.75 45.85
C PRO A 474 -12.96 -16.54 44.79
N THR A 475 -13.47 -17.70 44.42
CA THR A 475 -12.99 -18.40 43.24
C THR A 475 -13.17 -17.52 42.01
N GLU A 476 -12.48 -17.85 40.93
CA GLU A 476 -12.93 -17.43 39.60
C GLU A 476 -14.43 -17.76 39.42
N ALA A 477 -15.12 -16.94 38.63
CA ALA A 477 -16.54 -17.17 38.35
C ALA A 477 -16.73 -18.59 37.84
N VAL A 478 -17.73 -19.31 38.38
CA VAL A 478 -17.96 -20.71 38.02
C VAL A 478 -18.26 -20.77 36.54
N ALA A 479 -17.34 -21.37 35.80
CA ALA A 479 -17.48 -21.62 34.39
C ALA A 479 -18.65 -22.56 34.18
N ALA A 480 -19.47 -22.24 33.19
CA ALA A 480 -20.49 -23.16 32.74
C ALA A 480 -19.85 -24.45 32.20
N LEU A 481 -20.58 -25.56 32.27
CA LEU A 481 -20.13 -26.80 31.64
C LEU A 481 -20.32 -26.64 30.13
N ASN A 482 -19.25 -26.23 29.45
CA ASN A 482 -19.26 -26.14 28.00
C ASN A 482 -19.48 -27.51 27.32
N HIS A 483 -20.32 -27.53 26.30
CA HIS A 483 -20.67 -28.61 25.38
C HIS A 483 -19.95 -28.38 24.05
N PRO A 484 -19.33 -29.41 23.45
CA PRO A 484 -18.63 -29.25 22.18
C PRO A 484 -19.61 -28.88 21.04
N PRO A 485 -19.14 -28.15 20.02
CA PRO A 485 -19.89 -27.88 18.79
C PRO A 485 -20.47 -29.15 18.18
N THR A 486 -21.66 -29.01 17.62
CA THR A 486 -22.31 -30.02 16.80
C THR A 486 -22.45 -29.54 15.35
N GLY A 487 -22.56 -30.49 14.41
CA GLY A 487 -22.57 -30.19 12.98
C GLY A 487 -21.17 -30.09 12.38
N SER A 488 -21.05 -29.41 11.25
CA SER A 488 -19.78 -29.29 10.51
C SER A 488 -19.65 -27.95 9.82
N VAL A 489 -18.40 -27.54 9.61
CA VAL A 489 -18.05 -26.40 8.75
C VAL A 489 -17.51 -26.94 7.43
N GLY A 490 -18.10 -26.44 6.35
CA GLY A 490 -17.70 -26.73 4.98
C GLY A 490 -16.95 -25.55 4.37
N ILE A 491 -16.33 -25.82 3.22
CA ILE A 491 -15.80 -24.79 2.34
C ILE A 491 -16.61 -24.88 1.04
N LEU A 492 -17.16 -23.74 0.62
CA LEU A 492 -17.79 -23.57 -0.69
C LEU A 492 -16.86 -22.80 -1.62
N GLY A 493 -17.14 -22.91 -2.92
CA GLY A 493 -16.27 -22.40 -3.98
C GLY A 493 -15.45 -23.50 -4.63
N THR A 494 -14.72 -23.13 -5.68
CA THR A 494 -13.88 -24.05 -6.45
C THR A 494 -12.43 -23.87 -6.03
N ALA A 495 -11.74 -24.96 -5.69
CA ALA A 495 -10.31 -24.95 -5.36
C ALA A 495 -9.46 -24.76 -6.63
N GLN A 496 -9.45 -23.55 -7.16
CA GLN A 496 -8.66 -23.12 -8.31
C GLN A 496 -8.09 -21.73 -8.03
N GLN A 497 -6.82 -21.50 -8.35
CA GLN A 497 -6.16 -20.20 -8.15
C GLN A 497 -7.02 -19.03 -8.68
N GLY A 498 -6.97 -17.89 -8.00
CA GLY A 498 -7.73 -16.69 -8.36
C GLY A 498 -9.23 -16.76 -8.06
N GLN A 499 -9.76 -17.93 -7.67
CA GLN A 499 -11.14 -18.07 -7.19
C GLN A 499 -11.25 -17.80 -5.70
N ARG A 500 -12.48 -17.48 -5.26
CA ARG A 500 -12.83 -17.32 -3.84
C ARG A 500 -13.36 -18.60 -3.26
N LEU A 501 -12.86 -18.94 -2.09
CA LEU A 501 -13.48 -19.87 -1.17
C LEU A 501 -14.22 -19.08 -0.09
N TRP A 502 -15.35 -19.59 0.37
CA TRP A 502 -16.07 -19.00 1.50
C TRP A 502 -16.64 -20.10 2.40
N ILE A 503 -16.86 -19.75 3.65
CA ILE A 503 -17.35 -20.68 4.65
C ILE A 503 -18.80 -21.14 4.38
N ASP A 504 -19.06 -22.43 4.61
CA ASP A 504 -20.41 -22.95 4.87
C ASP A 504 -20.53 -23.39 6.32
N SER A 505 -21.18 -22.57 7.13
CA SER A 505 -21.46 -22.82 8.54
C SER A 505 -22.94 -23.16 8.79
N ALA A 506 -23.72 -23.47 7.75
CA ALA A 506 -25.18 -23.58 7.88
C ALA A 506 -25.65 -24.70 8.84
N THR A 507 -24.81 -25.68 9.09
CA THR A 507 -25.09 -26.80 10.01
C THR A 507 -24.34 -26.71 11.33
N LEU A 508 -23.44 -25.74 11.48
CA LEU A 508 -22.72 -25.54 12.73
C LEU A 508 -23.73 -25.08 13.77
N GLU A 509 -23.81 -25.79 14.89
CA GLU A 509 -24.69 -25.48 16.01
C GLU A 509 -23.95 -25.80 17.31
N ASP A 510 -24.05 -24.91 18.29
CA ASP A 510 -23.52 -25.16 19.63
C ASP A 510 -24.67 -25.09 20.64
N PRO A 511 -24.89 -26.12 21.48
CA PRO A 511 -25.88 -26.09 22.55
C PRO A 511 -25.74 -24.90 23.50
N ASP A 512 -24.52 -24.39 23.67
CA ASP A 512 -24.17 -23.27 24.54
C ASP A 512 -24.15 -21.92 23.81
N GLY A 513 -24.51 -21.93 22.53
CA GLY A 513 -24.68 -20.77 21.67
C GLY A 513 -23.43 -20.45 20.85
N LEU A 514 -23.62 -20.13 19.57
CA LEU A 514 -22.55 -19.69 18.68
C LEU A 514 -22.30 -18.20 18.85
N GLY A 515 -21.12 -17.83 19.35
CA GLY A 515 -20.69 -16.43 19.34
C GLY A 515 -20.24 -15.96 17.95
N LEU A 516 -19.54 -14.83 17.92
CA LEU A 516 -18.96 -14.32 16.69
C LEU A 516 -17.91 -15.30 16.17
N LEU A 517 -18.10 -15.73 14.91
CA LEU A 517 -17.16 -16.61 14.23
C LEU A 517 -15.94 -15.80 13.78
N SER A 518 -14.75 -16.31 14.09
CA SER A 518 -13.49 -15.92 13.49
C SER A 518 -12.95 -17.06 12.64
N TYR A 519 -12.11 -16.71 11.67
CA TYR A 519 -11.68 -17.62 10.64
C TYR A 519 -10.16 -17.65 10.59
N GLN A 520 -9.61 -18.79 10.21
CA GLN A 520 -8.21 -18.90 9.86
C GLN A 520 -8.07 -19.95 8.76
N TRP A 521 -7.71 -19.50 7.57
CA TRP A 521 -7.44 -20.39 6.45
C TRP A 521 -6.08 -21.06 6.58
N LEU A 522 -5.97 -22.30 6.12
CA LEU A 522 -4.77 -23.12 6.19
C LEU A 522 -4.41 -23.71 4.83
N ARG A 523 -3.10 -23.77 4.56
CA ARG A 523 -2.49 -24.39 3.39
C ARG A 523 -1.82 -25.70 3.80
N ASN A 524 -2.29 -26.84 3.30
CA ASN A 524 -1.80 -28.17 3.72
C ASN A 524 -1.77 -28.35 5.26
N GLY A 525 -2.73 -27.74 5.96
CA GLY A 525 -2.82 -27.77 7.42
C GLY A 525 -1.92 -26.77 8.16
N ALA A 526 -1.16 -25.91 7.48
CA ALA A 526 -0.39 -24.82 8.08
C ALA A 526 -1.11 -23.47 7.94
N VAL A 527 -1.02 -22.61 8.96
CA VAL A 527 -1.65 -21.28 8.99
C VAL A 527 -1.16 -20.39 7.85
N ILE A 528 -2.10 -19.74 7.15
CA ILE A 528 -1.80 -18.68 6.17
C ILE A 528 -1.89 -17.32 6.89
N PRO A 529 -0.78 -16.58 7.06
CA PRO A 529 -0.80 -15.32 7.79
C PRO A 529 -1.76 -14.28 7.18
N GLY A 530 -2.62 -13.69 8.01
CA GLY A 530 -3.56 -12.64 7.61
C GLY A 530 -4.77 -13.12 6.81
N ALA A 531 -4.99 -14.44 6.69
CA ALA A 531 -6.16 -15.02 6.07
C ALA A 531 -7.22 -15.37 7.12
N ASP A 532 -7.86 -14.34 7.68
CA ASP A 532 -8.77 -14.39 8.83
C ASP A 532 -10.22 -13.95 8.54
N ASP A 533 -10.54 -13.72 7.27
CA ASP A 533 -11.88 -13.33 6.80
C ASP A 533 -12.77 -14.55 6.47
N ASP A 534 -14.08 -14.33 6.35
CA ASP A 534 -15.07 -15.36 5.98
C ASP A 534 -14.93 -15.85 4.52
N ILE A 535 -14.08 -15.16 3.76
CA ILE A 535 -13.70 -15.41 2.38
C ILE A 535 -12.17 -15.53 2.28
N TYR A 536 -11.68 -16.41 1.40
CA TYR A 536 -10.27 -16.49 1.02
C TYR A 536 -10.10 -16.51 -0.50
N ASP A 537 -9.36 -15.52 -1.00
CA ASP A 537 -8.91 -15.46 -2.39
C ASP A 537 -7.70 -16.39 -2.58
N LEU A 538 -7.83 -17.40 -3.44
CA LEU A 538 -6.77 -18.36 -3.73
C LEU A 538 -5.62 -17.70 -4.52
N THR A 539 -4.38 -17.88 -4.05
CA THR A 539 -3.18 -17.25 -4.61
C THR A 539 -2.26 -18.27 -5.31
N GLN A 540 -1.21 -17.78 -5.98
CA GLN A 540 -0.16 -18.65 -6.57
C GLN A 540 0.45 -19.61 -5.54
N ALA A 541 0.61 -19.18 -4.29
CA ALA A 541 1.24 -19.98 -3.25
C ALA A 541 0.37 -21.16 -2.79
N ASP A 542 -0.92 -21.18 -3.15
CA ASP A 542 -1.88 -22.23 -2.79
C ASP A 542 -1.90 -23.40 -3.80
N ILE A 543 -1.33 -23.23 -5.00
CA ILE A 543 -1.36 -24.23 -6.06
C ILE A 543 -0.80 -25.57 -5.60
N GLY A 544 -1.51 -26.66 -5.90
CA GLY A 544 -1.12 -28.03 -5.55
C GLY A 544 -1.26 -28.36 -4.06
N THR A 545 -1.73 -27.41 -3.25
CA THR A 545 -1.98 -27.60 -1.82
C THR A 545 -3.48 -27.72 -1.57
N GLN A 546 -3.87 -28.41 -0.50
CA GLN A 546 -5.26 -28.42 -0.07
C GLN A 546 -5.50 -27.25 0.89
N ILE A 547 -6.64 -26.58 0.72
CA ILE A 547 -7.06 -25.51 1.63
C ILE A 547 -8.05 -26.07 2.64
N SER A 548 -7.84 -25.77 3.90
CA SER A 548 -8.79 -26.07 4.98
C SER A 548 -9.03 -24.82 5.80
N LEU A 549 -10.13 -24.79 6.54
CA LEU A 549 -10.53 -23.66 7.36
C LEU A 549 -10.63 -24.11 8.82
N ILE A 550 -10.03 -23.33 9.71
CA ILE A 550 -10.34 -23.33 11.14
C ILE A 550 -11.39 -22.24 11.36
N VAL A 551 -12.53 -22.63 11.94
CA VAL A 551 -13.54 -21.70 12.44
C VAL A 551 -13.44 -21.72 13.95
N GLN A 552 -13.21 -20.56 14.52
CA GLN A 552 -13.19 -20.37 15.96
C GLN A 552 -14.35 -19.49 16.36
N TYR A 553 -14.94 -19.75 17.52
CA TYR A 553 -15.86 -18.81 18.14
C TYR A 553 -15.75 -18.95 19.64
N THR A 554 -16.10 -17.89 20.34
CA THR A 554 -16.35 -17.97 21.77
C THR A 554 -17.83 -18.25 21.96
N ASP A 555 -18.20 -19.38 22.56
CA ASP A 555 -19.59 -19.73 22.80
C ASP A 555 -20.30 -18.72 23.75
N GLY A 556 -21.59 -18.91 24.02
CA GLY A 556 -22.33 -18.11 25.00
C GLY A 556 -21.85 -18.25 26.45
N LEU A 557 -20.86 -19.10 26.71
CA LEU A 557 -20.27 -19.40 28.01
C LEU A 557 -18.81 -18.92 28.15
N GLY A 558 -18.24 -18.30 27.11
CA GLY A 558 -16.86 -17.80 27.12
C GLY A 558 -15.80 -18.82 26.68
N THR A 559 -16.18 -20.01 26.20
CA THR A 559 -15.23 -21.04 25.75
C THR A 559 -14.85 -20.83 24.30
N LEU A 560 -13.55 -20.79 24.01
CA LEU A 560 -13.06 -20.82 22.64
C LEU A 560 -13.24 -22.22 22.07
N GLU A 561 -14.11 -22.33 21.10
CA GLU A 561 -14.38 -23.54 20.34
C GLU A 561 -13.70 -23.48 18.98
N GLU A 562 -13.25 -24.65 18.50
CA GLU A 562 -12.58 -24.79 17.21
C GLU A 562 -13.22 -25.92 16.40
N VAL A 563 -13.71 -25.61 15.21
CA VAL A 563 -14.19 -26.59 14.24
C VAL A 563 -13.37 -26.48 12.97
N ARG A 564 -12.86 -27.62 12.50
CA ARG A 564 -12.07 -27.72 11.27
C ARG A 564 -12.92 -28.23 10.12
N SER A 565 -12.80 -27.61 8.97
CA SER A 565 -13.39 -28.14 7.74
C SER A 565 -12.62 -29.38 7.28
N ASN A 566 -13.26 -30.18 6.43
CA ASN A 566 -12.49 -31.05 5.55
C ASN A 566 -11.64 -30.18 4.60
N PRO A 567 -10.42 -30.59 4.24
CA PRO A 567 -9.64 -29.91 3.21
C PRO A 567 -10.35 -29.99 1.86
N THR A 568 -10.20 -28.95 1.03
CA THR A 568 -10.61 -28.98 -0.37
C THR A 568 -9.82 -30.05 -1.14
N GLU A 569 -10.25 -30.34 -2.37
CA GLU A 569 -9.31 -30.89 -3.37
C GLU A 569 -8.09 -29.96 -3.50
N ALA A 570 -6.95 -30.49 -3.94
CA ALA A 570 -5.76 -29.66 -4.13
C ALA A 570 -6.08 -28.52 -5.11
N VAL A 571 -5.68 -27.29 -4.74
CA VAL A 571 -5.96 -26.10 -5.53
C VAL A 571 -5.32 -26.26 -6.89
N ALA A 572 -6.16 -26.34 -7.91
CA ALA A 572 -5.71 -26.36 -9.29
C ALA A 572 -5.09 -25.01 -9.64
N ALA A 573 -4.00 -25.03 -10.39
CA ALA A 573 -3.51 -23.81 -10.99
C ALA A 573 -4.58 -23.24 -11.94
N LEU A 574 -4.70 -21.91 -11.94
CA LEU A 574 -5.54 -21.22 -12.91
C LEU A 574 -4.63 -20.86 -14.05
N ASN A 575 -4.92 -21.47 -15.19
CA ASN A 575 -4.25 -21.13 -16.42
C ASN A 575 -4.60 -19.69 -16.84
N HIS A 576 -3.59 -18.86 -16.93
CA HIS A 576 -3.57 -17.51 -17.45
C HIS A 576 -3.40 -17.59 -18.97
N PRO A 577 -4.14 -16.78 -19.73
CA PRO A 577 -3.89 -16.70 -21.16
C PRO A 577 -2.51 -16.09 -21.45
N PRO A 578 -1.85 -16.47 -22.55
CA PRO A 578 -0.65 -15.79 -23.05
C PRO A 578 -0.84 -14.28 -23.11
N THR A 579 0.23 -13.57 -22.77
CA THR A 579 0.36 -12.13 -22.93
C THR A 579 1.40 -11.79 -23.99
N GLY A 580 1.33 -10.57 -24.54
CA GLY A 580 2.17 -10.16 -25.66
C GLY A 580 1.62 -10.61 -27.01
N SER A 581 2.47 -10.67 -28.02
CA SER A 581 2.06 -10.96 -29.40
C SER A 581 3.10 -11.77 -30.14
N VAL A 582 2.65 -12.58 -31.10
CA VAL A 582 3.54 -13.20 -32.09
C VAL A 582 3.45 -12.41 -33.40
N GLY A 583 4.60 -11.96 -33.87
CA GLY A 583 4.76 -11.28 -35.14
C GLY A 583 5.30 -12.21 -36.22
N ILE A 584 5.18 -11.76 -37.46
CA ILE A 584 5.88 -12.34 -38.60
C ILE A 584 6.88 -11.29 -39.10
N LEU A 585 8.14 -11.69 -39.21
CA LEU A 585 9.20 -10.90 -39.82
C LEU A 585 9.51 -11.43 -41.22
N GLY A 586 10.11 -10.58 -42.03
CA GLY A 586 10.34 -10.83 -43.45
C GLY A 586 9.39 -10.02 -44.33
N THR A 587 9.64 -10.07 -45.63
CA THR A 587 8.81 -9.41 -46.64
C THR A 587 7.86 -10.41 -47.27
N ALA A 588 6.56 -10.10 -47.29
CA ALA A 588 5.52 -10.91 -47.94
C ALA A 588 5.63 -10.81 -49.46
N GLN A 589 6.66 -11.44 -50.02
CA GLN A 589 6.99 -11.42 -51.43
C GLN A 589 7.44 -12.82 -51.85
N GLN A 590 6.95 -13.32 -52.98
CA GLN A 590 7.24 -14.67 -53.47
C GLN A 590 8.76 -14.96 -53.47
N GLY A 591 9.14 -16.15 -52.99
CA GLY A 591 10.54 -16.57 -52.90
C GLY A 591 11.33 -16.00 -51.71
N GLN A 592 10.74 -15.11 -50.90
CA GLN A 592 11.32 -14.65 -49.65
C GLN A 592 10.96 -15.57 -48.48
N ARG A 593 11.70 -15.45 -47.39
CA ARG A 593 11.44 -16.15 -46.13
C ARG A 593 10.69 -15.27 -45.15
N LEU A 594 9.71 -15.87 -44.51
CA LEU A 594 9.09 -15.36 -43.29
C LEU A 594 9.65 -16.14 -42.10
N TRP A 595 9.81 -15.48 -40.96
CA TRP A 595 10.18 -16.13 -39.70
C TRP A 595 9.44 -15.50 -38.53
N ILE A 596 9.26 -16.27 -37.48
CA ILE A 596 8.54 -15.83 -36.28
C ILE A 596 9.28 -14.71 -35.55
N ASP A 597 8.54 -13.73 -35.05
CA ASP A 597 8.96 -12.87 -33.95
C ASP A 597 8.11 -13.16 -32.70
N SER A 598 8.73 -13.84 -31.74
CA SER A 598 8.11 -14.17 -30.46
C SER A 598 8.75 -13.40 -29.30
N ALA A 599 9.46 -12.30 -29.57
CA ALA A 599 10.27 -11.62 -28.56
C ALA A 599 9.45 -11.04 -27.40
N THR A 600 8.17 -10.73 -27.64
CA THR A 600 7.25 -10.19 -26.63
C THR A 600 6.23 -11.19 -26.13
N LEU A 601 6.20 -12.41 -26.69
CA LEU A 601 5.32 -13.46 -26.20
C LEU A 601 5.79 -13.85 -24.81
N GLU A 602 4.90 -13.75 -23.83
CA GLU A 602 5.13 -14.10 -22.44
C GLU A 602 3.91 -14.80 -21.89
N ASP A 603 4.09 -15.91 -21.18
CA ASP A 603 3.02 -16.56 -20.45
C ASP A 603 3.34 -16.52 -18.95
N PRO A 604 2.47 -15.94 -18.10
CA PRO A 604 2.62 -15.97 -16.66
C PRO A 604 2.82 -17.38 -16.07
N ASP A 605 2.25 -18.41 -16.71
CA ASP A 605 2.34 -19.81 -16.29
C ASP A 605 3.52 -20.56 -16.94
N GLY A 606 4.32 -19.85 -17.71
CA GLY A 606 5.57 -20.32 -18.30
C GLY A 606 5.40 -20.78 -19.75
N LEU A 607 6.28 -20.29 -20.61
CA LEU A 607 6.32 -20.68 -22.02
C LEU A 607 7.02 -22.03 -22.19
N GLY A 608 6.27 -23.03 -22.65
CA GLY A 608 6.83 -24.31 -23.07
C GLY A 608 7.58 -24.24 -24.40
N LEU A 609 7.90 -25.42 -24.95
CA LEU A 609 8.44 -25.51 -26.29
C LEU A 609 7.39 -25.03 -27.30
N LEU A 610 7.75 -24.00 -28.07
CA LEU A 610 6.92 -23.48 -29.12
C LEU A 610 6.87 -24.46 -30.30
N SER A 611 5.68 -24.61 -30.86
CA SER A 611 5.41 -25.32 -32.11
C SER A 611 4.65 -24.38 -33.03
N TYR A 612 4.83 -24.57 -34.34
CA TYR A 612 4.42 -23.61 -35.35
C TYR A 612 3.48 -24.28 -36.34
N GLN A 613 2.56 -23.48 -36.87
CA GLN A 613 1.76 -23.89 -38.01
C GLN A 613 1.45 -22.64 -38.84
N TRP A 614 2.03 -22.57 -40.04
CA TRP A 614 1.75 -21.49 -40.98
C TRP A 614 0.40 -21.70 -41.67
N LEU A 615 -0.28 -20.60 -41.97
CA LEU A 615 -1.60 -20.56 -42.58
C LEU A 615 -1.62 -19.63 -43.78
N ARG A 616 -2.42 -20.04 -44.78
CA ARG A 616 -2.73 -19.28 -45.99
C ARG A 616 -4.20 -18.89 -45.96
N ASP A 617 -4.50 -17.58 -45.92
CA ASP A 617 -5.86 -17.05 -45.74
C ASP A 617 -6.62 -17.71 -44.58
N GLY A 618 -5.89 -18.01 -43.49
CA GLY A 618 -6.43 -18.67 -42.31
C GLY A 618 -6.60 -20.19 -42.41
N ALA A 619 -6.27 -20.82 -43.54
CA ALA A 619 -6.26 -22.27 -43.71
C ALA A 619 -4.86 -22.86 -43.48
N VAL A 620 -4.79 -24.03 -42.84
CA VAL A 620 -3.53 -24.73 -42.51
C VAL A 620 -2.76 -25.12 -43.78
N ILE A 621 -1.47 -24.78 -43.83
CA ILE A 621 -0.55 -25.23 -44.89
C ILE A 621 0.11 -26.56 -44.43
N PRO A 622 -0.19 -27.69 -45.08
CA PRO A 622 0.30 -29.00 -44.63
C PRO A 622 1.84 -29.06 -44.61
N GLY A 623 2.42 -29.43 -43.46
CA GLY A 623 3.87 -29.61 -43.28
C GLY A 623 4.66 -28.31 -43.13
N ALA A 624 3.99 -27.16 -42.97
CA ALA A 624 4.63 -25.89 -42.64
C ALA A 624 4.63 -25.68 -41.11
N ASP A 625 5.47 -26.45 -40.41
CA ASP A 625 5.53 -26.54 -38.95
C ASP A 625 6.86 -26.05 -38.34
N ASP A 626 7.71 -25.41 -39.15
CA ASP A 626 9.01 -24.85 -38.74
C ASP A 626 8.90 -23.37 -38.32
N ASP A 627 9.93 -22.85 -37.66
CA ASP A 627 10.02 -21.43 -37.23
C ASP A 627 10.20 -20.45 -38.40
N ILE A 628 10.44 -20.99 -39.60
CA ILE A 628 10.63 -20.30 -40.87
C ILE A 628 9.65 -20.86 -41.91
N TYR A 629 9.14 -20.00 -42.79
CA TYR A 629 8.35 -20.38 -43.96
C TYR A 629 8.90 -19.72 -45.23
N ASP A 630 9.24 -20.54 -46.23
CA ASP A 630 9.61 -20.10 -47.57
C ASP A 630 8.33 -19.81 -48.38
N LEU A 631 8.15 -18.57 -48.85
CA LEU A 631 6.99 -18.18 -49.65
C LEU A 631 7.03 -18.81 -51.04
N THR A 632 5.98 -19.55 -51.38
CA THR A 632 5.82 -20.29 -52.63
C THR A 632 4.85 -19.59 -53.58
N GLN A 633 4.74 -20.10 -54.81
CA GLN A 633 3.75 -19.62 -55.78
C GLN A 633 2.30 -19.76 -55.29
N ALA A 634 2.02 -20.77 -54.46
CA ALA A 634 0.68 -20.98 -53.93
C ALA A 634 0.27 -19.92 -52.89
N ASP A 635 1.22 -19.09 -52.42
CA ASP A 635 0.98 -18.07 -51.40
C ASP A 635 0.67 -16.69 -52.00
N ILE A 636 0.87 -16.48 -53.31
CA ILE A 636 0.69 -15.17 -53.94
C ILE A 636 -0.77 -14.72 -53.85
N GLY A 637 -0.99 -13.43 -53.54
CA GLY A 637 -2.32 -12.83 -53.36
C GLY A 637 -2.99 -13.20 -52.04
N THR A 638 -2.45 -14.19 -51.32
CA THR A 638 -2.97 -14.63 -50.03
C THR A 638 -2.22 -13.96 -48.89
N GLN A 639 -2.88 -13.85 -47.73
CA GLN A 639 -2.24 -13.44 -46.50
C GLN A 639 -1.64 -14.64 -45.78
N ILE A 640 -0.41 -14.50 -45.31
CA ILE A 640 0.22 -15.52 -44.47
C ILE A 640 0.06 -15.14 -43.01
N SER A 641 -0.41 -16.08 -42.20
CA SER A 641 -0.49 -15.95 -40.75
C SER A 641 0.14 -17.17 -40.09
N LEU A 642 0.42 -17.06 -38.80
CA LEU A 642 1.10 -18.10 -38.03
C LEU A 642 0.27 -18.40 -36.78
N ILE A 643 0.05 -19.69 -36.53
CA ILE A 643 -0.37 -20.20 -35.23
C ILE A 643 0.90 -20.65 -34.50
N VAL A 644 1.08 -20.13 -33.28
CA VAL A 644 2.08 -20.60 -32.33
C VAL A 644 1.36 -21.32 -31.21
N GLN A 645 1.72 -22.58 -31.00
CA GLN A 645 1.18 -23.39 -29.91
C GLN A 645 2.28 -23.81 -28.96
N TYR A 646 1.99 -23.83 -27.68
CA TYR A 646 2.88 -24.39 -26.66
C TYR A 646 2.06 -24.99 -25.53
N THR A 647 2.67 -25.91 -24.79
CA THR A 647 2.12 -26.37 -23.52
C THR A 647 2.79 -25.60 -22.41
N ASP A 648 2.02 -24.86 -21.63
CA ASP A 648 2.55 -24.02 -20.55
C ASP A 648 3.14 -24.86 -19.39
N GLY A 649 3.63 -24.19 -18.35
CA GLY A 649 4.13 -24.85 -17.14
C GLY A 649 3.08 -25.63 -16.35
N LEU A 650 1.79 -25.44 -16.64
CA LEU A 650 0.66 -26.11 -16.00
C LEU A 650 0.09 -27.29 -16.81
N GLY A 651 0.57 -27.49 -18.04
CA GLY A 651 0.11 -28.58 -18.91
C GLY A 651 -1.06 -28.21 -19.81
N THR A 652 -1.44 -26.93 -19.87
CA THR A 652 -2.48 -26.40 -20.76
C THR A 652 -1.89 -26.14 -22.14
N LEU A 653 -2.62 -26.51 -23.18
CA LEU A 653 -2.27 -26.16 -24.56
C LEU A 653 -2.75 -24.75 -24.86
N GLU A 654 -1.82 -23.84 -25.07
CA GLU A 654 -2.06 -22.45 -25.44
C GLU A 654 -1.85 -22.24 -26.94
N GLU A 655 -2.63 -21.31 -27.51
CA GLU A 655 -2.58 -20.94 -28.93
C GLU A 655 -2.57 -19.41 -29.08
N VAL A 656 -1.55 -18.89 -29.76
CA VAL A 656 -1.46 -17.47 -30.13
C VAL A 656 -1.37 -17.35 -31.64
N ARG A 657 -2.16 -16.44 -32.21
CA ARG A 657 -2.20 -16.16 -33.65
C ARG A 657 -1.50 -14.86 -33.95
N SER A 658 -0.69 -14.84 -35.00
CA SER A 658 -0.12 -13.60 -35.52
C SER A 658 -1.20 -12.77 -36.22
N ASN A 659 -0.95 -11.48 -36.36
CA ASN A 659 -1.60 -10.73 -37.43
C ASN A 659 -1.14 -11.30 -38.79
N PRO A 660 -2.03 -11.36 -39.79
CA PRO A 660 -1.63 -11.73 -41.14
C PRO A 660 -0.63 -10.72 -41.71
N THR A 661 0.28 -11.19 -42.56
CA THR A 661 1.09 -10.32 -43.41
C THR A 661 0.18 -9.54 -44.38
N PRO A 662 0.66 -8.45 -45.00
CA PRO A 662 0.09 -8.01 -46.27
C PRO A 662 0.02 -9.19 -47.27
N PRO A 663 -0.92 -9.18 -48.22
CA PRO A 663 -0.99 -10.19 -49.27
C PRO A 663 0.38 -10.37 -49.93
N VAL A 664 0.80 -11.62 -50.11
CA VAL A 664 2.11 -11.92 -50.69
C VAL A 664 2.14 -11.39 -52.12
N THR A 665 3.11 -10.54 -52.43
CA THR A 665 3.27 -9.96 -53.76
C THR A 665 4.17 -10.85 -54.63
N SER A 666 3.83 -10.97 -55.92
CA SER A 666 4.75 -11.49 -56.94
C SER A 666 5.67 -10.36 -57.40
N THR A 667 6.89 -10.69 -57.84
CA THR A 667 7.82 -9.71 -58.43
C THR A 667 7.53 -9.36 -59.89
N GLY A 668 6.58 -10.03 -60.53
CA GLY A 668 6.47 -10.00 -61.98
C GLY A 668 7.67 -10.70 -62.65
N GLU A 669 7.42 -11.31 -63.78
CA GLU A 669 8.37 -12.04 -64.59
C GLU A 669 8.44 -11.44 -66.00
N LEU A 670 9.64 -11.47 -66.58
CA LEU A 670 9.84 -11.23 -68.00
C LEU A 670 9.82 -12.58 -68.72
N ILE A 671 8.75 -12.83 -69.47
CA ILE A 671 8.54 -14.06 -70.23
C ILE A 671 8.72 -13.74 -71.71
N ILE A 672 9.75 -14.33 -72.32
CA ILE A 672 10.06 -14.13 -73.74
C ILE A 672 9.84 -15.47 -74.44
N GLY A 673 8.98 -15.45 -75.45
CA GLY A 673 8.73 -16.57 -76.35
C GLY A 673 9.88 -16.82 -77.33
N THR A 674 9.54 -17.48 -78.41
CA THR A 674 10.38 -17.86 -79.53
C THR A 674 9.85 -17.19 -80.81
N PRO A 675 10.60 -17.23 -81.92
CA PRO A 675 10.07 -16.75 -83.20
C PRO A 675 9.03 -17.67 -83.88
N ASP A 676 8.59 -18.74 -83.23
CA ASP A 676 7.56 -19.68 -83.70
C ASP A 676 6.30 -19.48 -82.82
N PRO A 677 5.09 -19.93 -83.23
CA PRO A 677 3.87 -19.77 -82.43
C PRO A 677 3.98 -20.31 -81.00
N ASP A 678 3.77 -19.44 -80.02
CA ASP A 678 3.88 -19.71 -78.60
C ASP A 678 2.56 -19.53 -77.82
N ALA A 679 2.49 -20.20 -76.67
CA ALA A 679 1.45 -19.98 -75.68
C ALA A 679 2.13 -19.52 -74.38
N LEU A 680 2.13 -18.20 -74.15
CA LEU A 680 2.77 -17.56 -73.02
C LEU A 680 1.75 -17.31 -71.90
N ILE A 681 2.06 -17.79 -70.70
CA ILE A 681 1.20 -17.64 -69.53
C ILE A 681 2.01 -17.00 -68.41
N GLY A 682 1.57 -15.83 -67.98
CA GLY A 682 2.07 -15.07 -66.84
C GLY A 682 1.70 -15.69 -65.50
N THR A 683 2.26 -15.10 -64.46
CA THR A 683 1.94 -15.28 -63.06
C THR A 683 0.80 -14.37 -62.64
N VAL A 684 0.46 -14.31 -61.35
CA VAL A 684 -0.56 -13.38 -60.83
C VAL A 684 0.03 -12.02 -60.43
N GLY A 685 1.23 -11.68 -60.93
CA GLY A 685 1.92 -10.42 -60.66
C GLY A 685 2.15 -9.66 -61.96
N ASN A 686 2.67 -8.43 -61.88
CA ASN A 686 2.87 -7.58 -63.06
C ASN A 686 3.95 -8.12 -64.01
N ASP A 687 3.54 -8.95 -64.96
CA ASP A 687 4.40 -9.65 -65.89
C ASP A 687 4.62 -8.85 -67.19
N THR A 688 5.66 -9.21 -67.92
CA THR A 688 5.90 -8.72 -69.29
C THR A 688 6.08 -9.92 -70.19
N LEU A 689 5.10 -10.15 -71.07
CA LEU A 689 5.10 -11.24 -72.04
C LEU A 689 5.48 -10.69 -73.42
N GLN A 690 6.42 -11.34 -74.10
CA GLN A 690 6.89 -10.99 -75.45
C GLN A 690 6.78 -12.21 -76.36
N GLY A 691 5.81 -12.20 -77.28
CA GLY A 691 5.55 -13.28 -78.26
C GLY A 691 6.66 -13.41 -79.31
N LEU A 692 7.03 -12.28 -79.92
CA LEU A 692 8.05 -12.10 -80.96
C LEU A 692 7.52 -12.22 -82.39
N ALA A 693 7.47 -13.41 -82.98
CA ALA A 693 7.10 -13.58 -84.38
C ALA A 693 6.19 -14.79 -84.57
N ASP A 694 5.37 -14.75 -85.63
CA ASP A 694 4.22 -15.65 -85.86
C ASP A 694 3.07 -15.40 -84.87
N ASP A 695 2.01 -16.21 -84.93
CA ASP A 695 0.74 -15.96 -84.22
C ASP A 695 0.79 -16.55 -82.80
N ASP A 696 0.82 -15.69 -81.79
CA ASP A 696 1.02 -16.04 -80.38
C ASP A 696 -0.26 -15.94 -79.53
N HIS A 697 -0.31 -16.74 -78.47
CA HIS A 697 -1.36 -16.74 -77.46
C HIS A 697 -0.80 -16.25 -76.13
N LEU A 698 -1.28 -15.11 -75.63
CA LEU A 698 -0.76 -14.45 -74.44
C LEU A 698 -1.82 -14.43 -73.33
N THR A 699 -1.46 -14.86 -72.12
CA THR A 699 -2.31 -14.78 -70.93
C THR A 699 -1.51 -14.14 -69.80
N GLY A 700 -1.79 -12.88 -69.45
CA GLY A 700 -1.13 -12.20 -68.34
C GLY A 700 -1.47 -12.82 -66.97
N ALA A 701 -2.71 -13.28 -66.83
CA ALA A 701 -3.34 -13.71 -65.57
C ALA A 701 -3.71 -12.53 -64.67
N GLY A 702 -3.14 -12.33 -63.49
CA GLY A 702 -3.62 -11.32 -62.54
C GLY A 702 -2.64 -10.17 -62.37
N ALA A 703 -3.11 -9.05 -61.83
CA ALA A 703 -2.35 -7.79 -61.70
C ALA A 703 -2.19 -7.05 -63.05
N ASN A 704 -1.23 -6.14 -63.19
CA ASN A 704 -1.16 -5.27 -64.37
C ASN A 704 0.01 -5.68 -65.27
N ASP A 705 -0.31 -6.27 -66.41
CA ASP A 705 0.67 -6.89 -67.29
C ASP A 705 0.99 -6.07 -68.53
N ILE A 706 2.12 -6.38 -69.17
CA ILE A 706 2.45 -5.90 -70.51
C ILE A 706 2.45 -7.11 -71.45
N LEU A 707 1.52 -7.14 -72.40
CA LEU A 707 1.40 -8.20 -73.40
C LEU A 707 1.81 -7.66 -74.77
N ASP A 708 3.01 -8.04 -75.22
CA ASP A 708 3.56 -7.69 -76.53
C ASP A 708 3.52 -8.92 -77.45
N GLY A 709 2.56 -8.99 -78.38
CA GLY A 709 2.44 -10.10 -79.33
C GLY A 709 3.63 -10.16 -80.29
N GLY A 710 4.06 -8.99 -80.78
CA GLY A 710 5.19 -8.86 -81.69
C GLY A 710 4.73 -8.75 -83.15
N THR A 711 5.21 -9.62 -84.04
CA THR A 711 4.78 -9.64 -85.44
C THR A 711 4.00 -10.92 -85.73
N GLY A 712 2.73 -10.80 -86.07
CA GLY A 712 1.89 -11.97 -86.29
C GLY A 712 0.44 -11.55 -86.28
N TYR A 713 -0.43 -12.51 -86.00
CA TYR A 713 -1.82 -12.28 -85.64
C TYR A 713 -2.06 -12.85 -84.23
N ASP A 714 -1.89 -11.99 -83.24
CA ASP A 714 -1.71 -12.38 -81.84
C ASP A 714 -3.01 -12.26 -81.04
N THR A 715 -3.21 -13.19 -80.10
CA THR A 715 -4.43 -13.26 -79.26
C THR A 715 -4.10 -13.15 -77.78
N ALA A 716 -4.70 -12.17 -77.10
CA ALA A 716 -4.66 -12.07 -75.64
C ALA A 716 -5.92 -12.69 -75.01
N PHE A 717 -5.71 -13.56 -74.03
CA PHE A 717 -6.76 -14.32 -73.36
C PHE A 717 -7.09 -13.74 -71.99
N TYR A 718 -8.39 -13.57 -71.75
CA TYR A 718 -8.96 -12.98 -70.56
C TYR A 718 -10.03 -13.88 -69.95
N SER A 719 -10.07 -13.93 -68.62
CA SER A 719 -11.08 -14.72 -67.91
C SER A 719 -12.40 -13.93 -67.82
N GLY A 720 -13.55 -14.55 -67.60
CA GLY A 720 -14.77 -13.77 -67.36
C GLY A 720 -15.55 -13.36 -68.61
N ALA A 721 -16.57 -12.53 -68.39
CA ALA A 721 -17.40 -11.98 -69.47
C ALA A 721 -16.79 -10.69 -70.02
N GLN A 722 -16.89 -10.47 -71.34
CA GLN A 722 -16.43 -9.23 -71.97
C GLN A 722 -17.06 -7.99 -71.32
N THR A 723 -18.32 -8.09 -70.86
CA THR A 723 -19.03 -7.00 -70.18
C THR A 723 -18.44 -6.59 -68.84
N SER A 724 -17.43 -7.29 -68.32
CA SER A 724 -16.68 -6.91 -67.11
C SER A 724 -15.50 -5.97 -67.40
N TYR A 725 -15.20 -5.71 -68.68
CA TYR A 725 -13.97 -5.04 -69.11
C TYR A 725 -14.18 -3.65 -69.70
N THR A 726 -13.21 -2.77 -69.49
CA THR A 726 -13.06 -1.48 -70.16
C THR A 726 -11.84 -1.53 -71.08
N LEU A 727 -12.04 -1.36 -72.39
CA LEU A 727 -10.99 -1.23 -73.39
C LEU A 727 -10.73 0.26 -73.67
N THR A 728 -9.68 0.80 -73.07
CA THR A 728 -9.28 2.19 -73.29
C THR A 728 -8.33 2.27 -74.47
N LEU A 729 -8.71 3.04 -75.48
CA LEU A 729 -7.88 3.31 -76.66
C LEU A 729 -7.26 4.70 -76.56
N SER A 730 -6.02 4.83 -76.98
CA SER A 730 -5.36 6.13 -77.12
C SER A 730 -4.28 6.08 -78.22
N PRO A 731 -3.76 7.23 -78.67
CA PRO A 731 -2.65 7.26 -79.63
C PRO A 731 -1.35 6.61 -79.13
N SER A 732 -1.18 6.44 -77.82
CA SER A 732 0.06 5.94 -77.20
C SER A 732 -0.04 4.52 -76.64
N GLU A 733 -1.22 4.11 -76.19
CA GLU A 733 -1.44 2.87 -75.46
C GLU A 733 -2.86 2.33 -75.68
N ILE A 734 -2.96 1.00 -75.69
CA ILE A 734 -4.20 0.26 -75.57
C ILE A 734 -4.19 -0.42 -74.21
N LEU A 735 -5.18 -0.11 -73.39
CA LEU A 735 -5.33 -0.70 -72.06
C LEU A 735 -6.61 -1.51 -71.99
N LEU A 736 -6.53 -2.73 -71.45
CA LEU A 736 -7.71 -3.51 -71.09
C LEU A 736 -7.77 -3.63 -69.57
N THR A 737 -8.82 -3.07 -68.98
CA THR A 737 -9.03 -3.11 -67.52
C THR A 737 -10.19 -4.02 -67.17
N ASP A 738 -9.91 -5.03 -66.36
CA ASP A 738 -10.91 -5.83 -65.66
C ASP A 738 -11.45 -5.06 -64.46
N ARG A 739 -12.77 -4.85 -64.40
CA ARG A 739 -13.40 -4.13 -63.29
C ARG A 739 -13.69 -5.00 -62.06
N ARG A 740 -13.43 -6.32 -62.13
CA ARG A 740 -13.65 -7.25 -61.01
C ARG A 740 -12.49 -7.19 -60.01
N GLU A 741 -12.79 -7.29 -58.72
CA GLU A 741 -11.79 -7.17 -57.63
C GLU A 741 -10.66 -8.20 -57.70
N ASN A 742 -10.97 -9.44 -58.12
CA ASN A 742 -9.99 -10.52 -58.34
C ASN A 742 -9.86 -10.87 -59.83
N GLY A 743 -10.01 -9.87 -60.69
CA GLY A 743 -9.94 -10.00 -62.14
C GLY A 743 -8.52 -10.07 -62.68
N ASN A 744 -8.41 -9.96 -63.99
CA ASN A 744 -7.13 -9.94 -64.71
C ASN A 744 -6.33 -8.63 -64.55
N GLY A 745 -6.86 -7.62 -63.83
CA GLY A 745 -6.21 -6.32 -63.62
C GLY A 745 -6.25 -5.39 -64.85
N THR A 746 -5.28 -4.47 -64.95
CA THR A 746 -5.16 -3.51 -66.05
C THR A 746 -3.93 -3.80 -66.88
N ASP A 747 -4.14 -4.33 -68.08
CA ASP A 747 -3.07 -4.76 -68.96
C ASP A 747 -2.81 -3.77 -70.09
N THR A 748 -1.54 -3.64 -70.44
CA THR A 748 -1.08 -2.90 -71.62
C THR A 748 -0.91 -3.86 -72.79
N LEU A 749 -1.63 -3.59 -73.88
CA LEU A 749 -1.61 -4.40 -75.08
C LEU A 749 -0.73 -3.74 -76.15
N ILE A 750 0.22 -4.49 -76.68
CA ILE A 750 1.16 -4.05 -77.71
C ILE A 750 1.17 -5.10 -78.81
N ASN A 751 0.90 -4.70 -80.06
CA ASN A 751 0.84 -5.63 -81.20
C ASN A 751 -0.04 -6.87 -80.91
N VAL A 752 -1.26 -6.65 -80.41
CA VAL A 752 -2.26 -7.70 -80.18
C VAL A 752 -3.46 -7.40 -81.06
N GLU A 753 -3.91 -8.38 -81.84
CA GLU A 753 -5.01 -8.22 -82.79
C GLU A 753 -6.35 -8.73 -82.23
N LEU A 754 -6.33 -9.77 -81.40
CA LEU A 754 -7.55 -10.42 -80.88
C LEU A 754 -7.60 -10.43 -79.35
N LEU A 755 -8.80 -10.21 -78.80
CA LEU A 755 -9.11 -10.46 -77.39
C LEU A 755 -10.11 -11.61 -77.28
N ASP A 756 -9.75 -12.66 -76.54
CA ASP A 756 -10.63 -13.80 -76.25
C ASP A 756 -11.04 -13.77 -74.76
N PHE A 757 -12.34 -13.90 -74.49
CA PHE A 757 -12.94 -13.88 -73.15
C PHE A 757 -13.59 -15.25 -72.85
N GLU A 758 -13.01 -16.01 -71.91
CA GLU A 758 -13.22 -17.46 -71.68
C GLU A 758 -14.68 -17.98 -71.53
N ILE A 759 -15.69 -17.13 -71.32
CA ILE A 759 -17.02 -17.58 -70.86
C ILE A 759 -18.10 -17.63 -71.95
N GLU A 760 -17.88 -17.02 -73.11
CA GLU A 760 -18.89 -17.08 -74.17
C GLU A 760 -18.61 -18.26 -75.11
N ALA A 761 -19.28 -19.39 -74.87
CA ALA A 761 -19.26 -20.59 -75.71
C ALA A 761 -19.64 -20.36 -77.19
N PHE A 762 -19.95 -19.11 -77.58
CA PHE A 762 -20.23 -18.63 -78.93
C PHE A 762 -19.75 -17.18 -79.19
N ALA A 763 -18.88 -16.60 -78.36
CA ALA A 763 -18.27 -15.30 -78.70
C ALA A 763 -17.26 -15.50 -79.82
N PHE A 764 -17.29 -14.54 -80.75
CA PHE A 764 -16.18 -14.34 -81.66
C PHE A 764 -15.14 -13.50 -80.91
N ASP A 765 -13.87 -13.79 -81.11
CA ASP A 765 -12.77 -12.97 -80.58
C ASP A 765 -13.01 -11.49 -80.95
N PHE A 766 -12.82 -10.60 -79.98
CA PHE A 766 -12.97 -9.17 -80.22
C PHE A 766 -11.75 -8.68 -81.00
N ASP A 767 -11.99 -8.40 -82.29
CA ASP A 767 -10.95 -8.06 -83.26
C ASP A 767 -10.55 -6.58 -83.17
N LEU A 768 -9.47 -6.29 -82.45
CA LEU A 768 -8.93 -4.94 -82.26
C LEU A 768 -8.58 -4.27 -83.59
N THR A 769 -8.23 -5.02 -84.64
CA THR A 769 -7.93 -4.44 -85.95
C THR A 769 -9.11 -3.71 -86.57
N LYS A 770 -10.34 -4.04 -86.14
CA LYS A 770 -11.57 -3.38 -86.59
C LYS A 770 -11.98 -2.16 -85.75
N PHE A 771 -11.34 -1.93 -84.60
CA PHE A 771 -11.80 -0.92 -83.63
C PHE A 771 -10.70 0.01 -83.12
N ALA A 772 -9.42 -0.31 -83.31
CA ALA A 772 -8.30 0.50 -82.81
C ALA A 772 -7.94 1.69 -83.71
N GLY A 773 -8.43 1.72 -84.96
CA GLY A 773 -8.18 2.80 -85.93
C GLY A 773 -8.50 4.23 -85.49
N PRO A 774 -9.51 4.52 -84.64
CA PRO A 774 -9.87 5.88 -84.23
C PRO A 774 -8.76 6.61 -83.49
N ALA A 775 -7.85 5.90 -82.82
CA ALA A 775 -6.69 6.48 -82.14
C ALA A 775 -5.73 7.22 -83.09
N GLY A 776 -5.77 6.93 -84.39
CA GLY A 776 -4.96 7.57 -85.42
C GLY A 776 -5.66 8.64 -86.25
N ILE A 777 -6.93 8.94 -85.98
CA ILE A 777 -7.76 9.86 -86.78
C ILE A 777 -7.70 11.28 -86.21
N ALA A 778 -7.81 12.29 -87.07
CA ALA A 778 -7.89 13.69 -86.62
C ALA A 778 -9.23 13.98 -85.92
N ALA A 779 -9.21 14.86 -84.91
CA ALA A 779 -10.40 15.26 -84.16
C ALA A 779 -11.59 15.67 -85.06
N ASP A 780 -11.34 16.50 -86.08
CA ASP A 780 -12.38 16.98 -87.00
C ASP A 780 -13.05 15.84 -87.79
N ASP A 781 -12.27 14.84 -88.21
CA ASP A 781 -12.80 13.67 -88.94
C ASP A 781 -13.62 12.77 -88.02
N LEU A 782 -13.21 12.61 -86.75
CA LEU A 782 -13.97 11.85 -85.75
C LEU A 782 -15.30 12.55 -85.42
N SER A 783 -15.31 13.87 -85.28
CA SER A 783 -16.53 14.67 -85.11
C SER A 783 -17.50 14.49 -86.29
N ALA A 784 -16.99 14.42 -87.53
CA ALA A 784 -17.83 14.17 -88.70
C ALA A 784 -18.56 12.80 -88.63
N PHE A 785 -17.97 11.77 -88.02
CA PHE A 785 -18.67 10.51 -87.78
C PHE A 785 -19.80 10.66 -86.78
N ILE A 786 -19.58 11.39 -85.68
CA ILE A 786 -20.61 11.65 -84.68
C ILE A 786 -21.81 12.35 -85.32
N GLU A 787 -21.57 13.32 -86.21
CA GLU A 787 -22.62 13.99 -86.98
C GLU A 787 -23.43 13.04 -87.87
N PHE A 788 -22.79 12.00 -88.43
CA PHE A 788 -23.51 11.02 -89.25
C PHE A 788 -24.48 10.20 -88.40
N TYR A 789 -24.07 9.78 -87.20
CA TYR A 789 -24.97 9.10 -86.27
C TYR A 789 -26.15 9.99 -85.87
N ILE A 790 -25.87 11.25 -85.56
CA ILE A 790 -26.92 12.23 -85.26
C ILE A 790 -27.85 12.37 -86.46
N ALA A 791 -27.33 12.64 -87.65
CA ALA A 791 -28.14 13.01 -88.82
C ALA A 791 -28.91 11.84 -89.45
N TYR A 792 -28.40 10.61 -89.37
CA TYR A 792 -29.03 9.44 -89.98
C TYR A 792 -29.84 8.58 -89.01
N PHE A 793 -29.49 8.59 -87.71
CA PHE A 793 -30.14 7.76 -86.70
C PHE A 793 -30.88 8.58 -85.63
N ASP A 794 -30.63 9.89 -85.52
CA ASP A 794 -31.16 10.78 -84.47
C ASP A 794 -30.81 10.29 -83.06
N ARG A 795 -29.56 9.91 -82.87
CA ARG A 795 -29.03 9.49 -81.57
C ARG A 795 -27.54 9.80 -81.44
N ALA A 796 -27.02 9.71 -80.22
CA ALA A 796 -25.58 9.62 -80.04
C ALA A 796 -25.04 8.35 -80.73
N PRO A 797 -23.79 8.37 -81.23
CA PRO A 797 -23.11 7.14 -81.59
C PRO A 797 -23.00 6.20 -80.38
N ASP A 798 -22.92 4.92 -80.64
CA ASP A 798 -22.40 3.93 -79.69
C ASP A 798 -20.90 3.72 -79.96
N ALA A 799 -20.10 3.46 -78.92
CA ALA A 799 -18.64 3.41 -79.05
C ALA A 799 -18.17 2.31 -80.02
N VAL A 800 -18.74 1.10 -79.93
CA VAL A 800 -18.43 -0.01 -80.85
C VAL A 800 -18.68 0.38 -82.31
N GLY A 801 -19.88 0.90 -82.62
CA GLY A 801 -20.24 1.32 -83.97
C GLY A 801 -19.40 2.50 -84.45
N LEU A 802 -19.18 3.51 -83.61
CA LEU A 802 -18.36 4.67 -83.96
C LEU A 802 -16.95 4.22 -84.34
N PHE A 803 -16.36 3.34 -83.54
CA PHE A 803 -14.97 2.92 -83.73
C PHE A 803 -14.81 1.98 -84.92
N PHE A 804 -15.82 1.17 -85.21
CA PHE A 804 -15.85 0.36 -86.44
C PHE A 804 -15.77 1.24 -87.70
N TRP A 805 -16.65 2.24 -87.82
CA TRP A 805 -16.70 3.09 -89.02
C TRP A 805 -15.52 4.05 -89.10
N ALA A 806 -15.08 4.57 -87.97
CA ALA A 806 -13.86 5.37 -87.89
C ALA A 806 -12.64 4.52 -88.34
N THR A 807 -12.53 3.26 -87.93
CA THR A 807 -11.48 2.36 -88.44
C THR A 807 -11.58 2.15 -89.95
N ALA A 808 -12.78 1.86 -90.47
CA ALA A 808 -12.99 1.69 -91.90
C ALA A 808 -12.59 2.94 -92.72
N PHE A 809 -12.77 4.13 -92.16
CA PHE A 809 -12.31 5.40 -92.75
C PHE A 809 -10.79 5.56 -92.69
N ALA A 810 -10.16 5.22 -91.56
CA ALA A 810 -8.70 5.19 -91.45
C ALA A 810 -8.06 4.23 -92.48
N GLU A 811 -8.78 3.17 -92.85
CA GLU A 811 -8.39 2.22 -93.91
C GLU A 811 -8.74 2.67 -95.34
N GLY A 812 -9.40 3.82 -95.51
CA GLY A 812 -9.60 4.49 -96.79
C GLY A 812 -11.02 4.52 -97.34
N THR A 813 -12.03 4.06 -96.59
CA THR A 813 -13.46 4.22 -96.96
C THR A 813 -13.85 5.69 -96.92
N THR A 814 -14.55 6.23 -97.93
CA THR A 814 -14.93 7.65 -97.93
C THR A 814 -16.22 7.92 -97.14
N LEU A 815 -16.44 9.17 -96.71
CA LEU A 815 -17.67 9.58 -96.04
C LEU A 815 -18.92 9.35 -96.92
N GLU A 816 -18.84 9.54 -98.24
CA GLU A 816 -19.95 9.27 -99.16
C GLU A 816 -20.32 7.78 -99.22
N GLU A 817 -19.31 6.90 -99.15
CA GLU A 817 -19.54 5.45 -99.13
C GLU A 817 -20.20 5.03 -97.81
N ILE A 818 -19.76 5.59 -96.68
CA ILE A 818 -20.34 5.34 -95.36
C ILE A 818 -21.77 5.87 -95.28
N ALA A 819 -22.04 7.09 -95.76
CA ALA A 819 -23.39 7.66 -95.84
C ALA A 819 -24.36 6.76 -96.64
N SER A 820 -23.88 6.20 -97.76
CA SER A 820 -24.65 5.27 -98.58
C SER A 820 -24.96 3.94 -97.86
N LEU A 821 -24.14 3.54 -96.89
CA LEU A 821 -24.36 2.35 -96.06
C LEU A 821 -25.27 2.63 -94.87
N PHE A 822 -25.29 3.86 -94.36
CA PHE A 822 -26.14 4.28 -93.23
C PHE A 822 -27.62 4.37 -93.63
N ILE A 823 -27.93 4.92 -94.81
CA ILE A 823 -29.33 5.10 -95.26
C ILE A 823 -30.13 3.78 -95.36
N ASP A 824 -29.44 2.67 -95.60
CA ASP A 824 -30.06 1.35 -95.74
C ASP A 824 -30.20 0.56 -94.43
N GLN A 825 -29.64 1.07 -93.33
CA GLN A 825 -29.77 0.45 -92.02
C GLN A 825 -31.23 0.45 -91.55
N GLU A 826 -31.61 -0.59 -90.79
CA GLU A 826 -32.95 -0.69 -90.20
C GLU A 826 -33.27 0.49 -89.28
N GLU A 827 -32.25 0.96 -88.55
CA GLU A 827 -32.34 2.11 -87.66
C GLU A 827 -32.72 3.40 -88.39
N THR A 828 -32.02 3.76 -89.48
CA THR A 828 -32.39 4.92 -90.30
C THR A 828 -33.78 4.80 -90.89
N ARG A 829 -34.24 3.59 -91.24
CA ARG A 829 -35.62 3.39 -91.72
C ARG A 829 -36.66 3.51 -90.61
N GLY A 830 -36.27 3.34 -89.35
CA GLY A 830 -37.06 3.65 -88.16
C GLY A 830 -37.19 5.16 -87.95
N THR A 831 -36.07 5.89 -87.99
CA THR A 831 -36.01 7.34 -87.83
C THR A 831 -36.67 8.08 -89.00
N TYR A 832 -36.36 7.65 -90.23
CA TYR A 832 -36.86 8.21 -91.49
C TYR A 832 -37.50 7.13 -92.36
N PRO A 833 -38.80 6.83 -92.17
CA PRO A 833 -39.49 5.81 -92.95
C PRO A 833 -39.36 6.03 -94.45
N SER A 834 -38.96 4.99 -95.19
CA SER A 834 -38.85 5.05 -96.66
C SER A 834 -40.16 5.43 -97.36
N THR A 835 -41.30 5.23 -96.69
CA THR A 835 -42.65 5.60 -97.16
C THR A 835 -43.06 7.04 -96.83
N GLN A 836 -42.30 7.77 -96.01
CA GLN A 836 -42.58 9.15 -95.63
C GLN A 836 -42.56 10.07 -96.87
N ALA A 837 -43.41 11.10 -96.92
CA ALA A 837 -43.38 12.05 -98.04
C ALA A 837 -42.08 12.89 -97.99
N SER A 838 -41.60 13.37 -99.15
CA SER A 838 -40.34 14.13 -99.22
C SER A 838 -40.37 15.40 -98.35
N ALA A 839 -41.51 16.07 -98.25
CA ALA A 839 -41.70 17.23 -97.39
C ALA A 839 -41.58 16.89 -95.89
N ASP A 840 -42.23 15.81 -95.46
CA ASP A 840 -42.18 15.36 -94.06
C ASP A 840 -40.76 14.88 -93.70
N PHE A 841 -40.10 14.19 -94.63
CA PHE A 841 -38.71 13.74 -94.48
C PHE A 841 -37.75 14.93 -94.34
N ALA A 842 -37.84 15.91 -95.25
CA ALA A 842 -36.99 17.10 -95.18
C ALA A 842 -37.21 17.91 -93.89
N THR A 843 -38.46 17.96 -93.39
CA THR A 843 -38.77 18.62 -92.12
C THR A 843 -38.12 17.89 -90.95
N ALA A 844 -38.27 16.56 -90.89
CA ALA A 844 -37.69 15.74 -89.83
C ALA A 844 -36.14 15.81 -89.80
N VAL A 845 -35.49 15.89 -90.97
CA VAL A 845 -34.04 16.07 -91.05
C VAL A 845 -33.61 17.45 -90.54
N TYR A 846 -34.33 18.52 -90.90
CA TYR A 846 -34.04 19.86 -90.40
C TYR A 846 -34.28 19.99 -88.89
N GLU A 847 -35.33 19.37 -88.37
CA GLU A 847 -35.62 19.34 -86.92
C GLU A 847 -34.52 18.58 -86.16
N ASN A 848 -34.11 17.40 -86.65
CA ASN A 848 -33.03 16.63 -86.05
C ASN A 848 -31.68 17.36 -86.10
N VAL A 849 -31.26 17.80 -87.29
CA VAL A 849 -29.89 18.26 -87.53
C VAL A 849 -29.71 19.72 -87.12
N LEU A 850 -30.73 20.56 -87.32
CA LEU A 850 -30.62 22.02 -87.14
C LEU A 850 -31.54 22.56 -86.02
N GLY A 851 -32.36 21.71 -85.39
CA GLY A 851 -33.21 22.11 -84.26
C GLY A 851 -34.34 23.07 -84.63
N ARG A 852 -34.73 23.14 -85.91
CA ARG A 852 -35.72 24.12 -86.39
C ARG A 852 -36.53 23.61 -87.58
N ILE A 853 -37.64 24.29 -87.84
CA ILE A 853 -38.36 24.12 -89.09
C ILE A 853 -37.59 24.75 -90.28
N PRO A 854 -37.62 24.12 -91.46
CA PRO A 854 -37.06 24.68 -92.69
C PRO A 854 -37.65 26.06 -93.04
N ASP A 855 -36.85 26.94 -93.65
CA ASP A 855 -37.39 28.16 -94.25
C ASP A 855 -38.15 27.81 -95.54
N GLN A 856 -39.27 28.48 -95.80
CA GLN A 856 -40.20 28.08 -96.87
C GLN A 856 -39.53 28.00 -98.25
N ALA A 857 -38.61 28.93 -98.57
CA ALA A 857 -38.01 29.01 -99.90
C ALA A 857 -36.93 27.94 -100.12
N GLY A 858 -36.05 27.71 -99.13
CA GLY A 858 -35.07 26.63 -99.16
C GLY A 858 -35.73 25.25 -99.10
N PHE A 859 -36.79 25.13 -98.31
CA PHE A 859 -37.57 23.90 -98.18
C PHE A 859 -38.20 23.45 -99.51
N GLU A 860 -38.89 24.37 -100.21
CA GLU A 860 -39.50 24.07 -101.52
C GLU A 860 -38.45 23.61 -102.54
N PHE A 861 -37.28 24.26 -102.57
CA PHE A 861 -36.17 23.88 -103.44
C PHE A 861 -35.70 22.44 -103.18
N TRP A 862 -35.49 22.07 -101.92
CA TRP A 862 -35.00 20.74 -101.57
C TRP A 862 -36.04 19.64 -101.79
N VAL A 863 -37.31 19.91 -101.45
CA VAL A 863 -38.41 18.96 -101.67
C VAL A 863 -38.59 18.68 -103.16
N ASP A 864 -38.51 19.70 -104.03
CA ASP A 864 -38.58 19.53 -105.48
C ASP A 864 -37.44 18.63 -106.02
N LEU A 865 -36.21 18.79 -105.50
CA LEU A 865 -35.06 17.97 -105.90
C LEU A 865 -35.20 16.51 -105.45
N LEU A 866 -35.73 16.28 -104.25
CA LEU A 866 -36.01 14.96 -103.69
C LEU A 866 -37.13 14.24 -104.47
N GLU A 867 -38.26 14.92 -104.72
CA GLU A 867 -39.38 14.37 -105.50
C GLU A 867 -38.99 14.11 -106.97
N GLY A 868 -38.13 14.97 -107.53
CA GLY A 868 -37.57 14.81 -108.86
C GLY A 868 -36.52 13.70 -108.96
N GLY A 869 -36.08 13.11 -107.83
CA GLY A 869 -35.02 12.09 -107.77
C GLY A 869 -33.65 12.59 -108.22
N THR A 870 -33.44 13.91 -108.23
CA THR A 870 -32.16 14.53 -108.59
C THR A 870 -31.15 14.45 -107.44
N VAL A 871 -31.66 14.47 -106.22
CA VAL A 871 -30.90 14.25 -104.98
C VAL A 871 -31.56 13.07 -104.26
N SER A 872 -30.76 12.07 -103.86
CA SER A 872 -31.24 10.96 -103.03
C SER A 872 -31.39 11.36 -101.57
N ARG A 873 -32.06 10.55 -100.75
CA ARG A 873 -32.30 10.89 -99.33
C ARG A 873 -31.01 10.96 -98.52
N ASP A 874 -30.08 10.04 -98.76
CA ASP A 874 -28.72 10.05 -98.22
C ASP A 874 -27.97 11.33 -98.60
N GLN A 875 -27.95 11.67 -99.90
CA GLN A 875 -27.32 12.91 -100.37
C GLN A 875 -27.96 14.15 -99.75
N PHE A 876 -29.28 14.18 -99.57
CA PHE A 876 -29.94 15.32 -98.94
C PHE A 876 -29.49 15.53 -97.49
N ILE A 877 -29.44 14.46 -96.66
CA ILE A 877 -28.94 14.56 -95.28
C ILE A 877 -27.49 15.06 -95.27
N LEU A 878 -26.65 14.54 -96.16
CA LEU A 878 -25.26 14.97 -96.29
C LEU A 878 -25.12 16.44 -96.71
N GLU A 879 -25.98 16.93 -97.61
CA GLU A 879 -25.99 18.35 -98.01
C GLU A 879 -26.50 19.26 -96.89
N VAL A 880 -27.40 18.80 -96.03
CA VAL A 880 -27.81 19.55 -94.82
C VAL A 880 -26.63 19.71 -93.86
N LEU A 881 -25.88 18.64 -93.58
CA LEU A 881 -24.65 18.69 -92.78
C LEU A 881 -23.61 19.64 -93.39
N ARG A 882 -23.33 19.51 -94.69
CA ARG A 882 -22.43 20.42 -95.41
C ARG A 882 -22.90 21.87 -95.34
N GLY A 883 -24.20 22.11 -95.37
CA GLY A 883 -24.79 23.44 -95.24
C GLY A 883 -24.57 24.08 -93.87
N ALA A 884 -24.65 23.30 -92.79
CA ALA A 884 -24.38 23.77 -91.42
C ALA A 884 -22.92 24.20 -91.23
N HIS A 885 -21.99 23.46 -91.84
CA HIS A 885 -20.55 23.75 -91.81
C HIS A 885 -20.08 24.79 -92.82
N ALA A 886 -20.85 25.07 -93.87
CA ALA A 886 -20.47 26.03 -94.89
C ALA A 886 -20.24 27.42 -94.30
N GLU A 887 -19.18 28.10 -94.76
CA GLU A 887 -18.94 29.50 -94.39
C GLU A 887 -20.05 30.41 -94.93
N PRO A 888 -20.54 31.38 -94.14
CA PRO A 888 -21.57 32.30 -94.60
C PRO A 888 -21.10 33.09 -95.84
N PRO A 889 -21.95 33.28 -96.87
CA PRO A 889 -21.60 34.11 -98.01
C PRO A 889 -21.24 35.53 -97.56
N ILE A 890 -20.21 36.13 -98.19
CA ILE A 890 -19.67 37.46 -97.81
C ILE A 890 -20.76 38.55 -97.79
N ASP A 891 -21.80 38.43 -98.62
CA ASP A 891 -22.90 39.39 -98.75
C ASP A 891 -24.22 38.91 -98.10
N ALA A 892 -24.18 37.89 -97.24
CA ALA A 892 -25.38 37.35 -96.60
C ALA A 892 -26.02 38.34 -95.60
N PRO A 893 -27.36 38.38 -95.50
CA PRO A 893 -28.03 39.22 -94.49
C PRO A 893 -27.65 38.81 -93.05
N PRO A 894 -27.59 39.75 -92.08
CA PRO A 894 -27.25 39.43 -90.69
C PRO A 894 -28.14 38.36 -90.06
N GLU A 895 -29.44 38.35 -90.40
CA GLU A 895 -30.39 37.32 -89.96
C GLU A 895 -30.07 35.92 -90.52
N PHE A 896 -29.54 35.82 -91.74
CA PHE A 896 -29.11 34.55 -92.33
C PHE A 896 -27.86 34.04 -91.62
N ILE A 897 -26.87 34.92 -91.38
CA ILE A 897 -25.64 34.58 -90.66
C ILE A 897 -25.97 34.12 -89.24
N ALA A 898 -26.86 34.83 -88.54
CA ALA A 898 -27.29 34.47 -87.20
C ALA A 898 -28.00 33.11 -87.15
N GLN A 899 -28.86 32.80 -88.14
CA GLN A 899 -29.50 31.49 -88.22
C GLN A 899 -28.49 30.40 -88.53
N GLN A 900 -27.57 30.61 -89.48
CA GLN A 900 -26.55 29.61 -89.83
C GLN A 900 -25.60 29.32 -88.66
N LEU A 901 -25.23 30.35 -87.88
CA LEU A 901 -24.46 30.17 -86.65
C LEU A 901 -25.26 29.43 -85.56
N ALA A 902 -26.56 29.66 -85.45
CA ALA A 902 -27.42 28.92 -84.53
C ALA A 902 -27.59 27.45 -84.95
N ASP A 903 -27.76 27.20 -86.25
CA ASP A 903 -27.82 25.86 -86.84
C ASP A 903 -26.53 25.08 -86.56
N ARG A 904 -25.37 25.73 -86.77
CA ARG A 904 -24.06 25.16 -86.47
C ARG A 904 -23.90 24.87 -84.97
N ALA A 905 -24.23 25.83 -84.11
CA ALA A 905 -24.11 25.65 -82.65
C ALA A 905 -25.03 24.54 -82.11
N TYR A 906 -26.23 24.38 -82.68
CA TYR A 906 -27.15 23.30 -82.32
C TYR A 906 -26.55 21.93 -82.66
N LEU A 907 -26.02 21.78 -83.88
CA LEU A 907 -25.36 20.55 -84.32
C LEU A 907 -24.09 20.27 -83.52
N GLU A 908 -23.22 21.27 -83.32
CA GLU A 908 -22.01 21.16 -82.50
C GLU A 908 -22.33 20.68 -81.08
N THR A 909 -23.42 21.20 -80.47
CA THR A 909 -23.84 20.75 -79.13
C THR A 909 -24.29 19.27 -79.13
N LYS A 910 -25.04 18.82 -80.15
CA LYS A 910 -25.39 17.40 -80.28
C LYS A 910 -24.13 16.54 -80.47
N VAL A 911 -23.16 17.03 -81.24
CA VAL A 911 -21.86 16.36 -81.41
C VAL A 911 -21.11 16.25 -80.09
N ASP A 912 -21.05 17.31 -79.29
CA ASP A 912 -20.42 17.30 -77.98
C ASP A 912 -21.06 16.29 -77.02
N ILE A 913 -22.41 16.21 -76.99
CA ILE A 913 -23.16 15.21 -76.21
C ILE A 913 -22.84 13.79 -76.70
N GLY A 914 -22.82 13.59 -78.03
CA GLY A 914 -22.48 12.30 -78.64
C GLY A 914 -21.03 11.87 -78.38
N ALA A 915 -20.09 12.81 -78.44
CA ALA A 915 -18.69 12.60 -78.08
C ALA A 915 -18.57 12.23 -76.60
N TYR A 916 -19.27 12.94 -75.72
CA TYR A 916 -19.26 12.63 -74.29
C TYR A 916 -19.73 11.21 -74.00
N PHE A 917 -20.82 10.79 -74.64
CA PHE A 917 -21.37 9.44 -74.51
C PHE A 917 -20.43 8.34 -75.06
N ALA A 918 -20.04 8.45 -76.34
CA ALA A 918 -19.38 7.35 -77.04
C ALA A 918 -17.85 7.38 -76.89
N VAL A 919 -17.25 8.57 -76.92
CA VAL A 919 -15.79 8.73 -76.94
C VAL A 919 -15.26 8.81 -75.53
N HIS A 920 -15.81 9.68 -74.68
CA HIS A 920 -15.30 9.91 -73.32
C HIS A 920 -15.74 8.83 -72.34
N LYS A 921 -17.02 8.44 -72.37
CA LYS A 921 -17.56 7.38 -71.51
C LYS A 921 -17.49 5.99 -72.12
N GLY A 922 -17.17 5.88 -73.42
CA GLY A 922 -17.01 4.59 -74.08
C GLY A 922 -18.28 3.75 -74.16
N MET A 923 -19.46 4.37 -74.06
CA MET A 923 -20.72 3.64 -73.93
C MET A 923 -21.21 3.07 -75.27
N SER A 924 -21.73 1.85 -75.26
CA SER A 924 -22.13 1.13 -76.49
C SER A 924 -23.62 0.80 -76.59
N ASN A 925 -24.42 1.11 -75.57
CA ASN A 925 -25.84 0.81 -75.58
C ASN A 925 -26.66 1.80 -76.40
N VAL A 926 -27.07 1.35 -77.58
CA VAL A 926 -27.87 2.11 -78.56
C VAL A 926 -29.14 2.74 -77.95
N GLY A 927 -29.84 2.03 -77.06
CA GLY A 927 -31.07 2.56 -76.45
C GLY A 927 -30.81 3.75 -75.52
N THR A 928 -29.73 3.68 -74.74
CA THR A 928 -29.29 4.83 -73.94
C THR A 928 -28.77 5.96 -74.82
N ALA A 929 -28.09 5.65 -75.93
CA ALA A 929 -27.57 6.62 -76.90
C ALA A 929 -28.69 7.46 -77.56
N SER A 930 -29.83 6.83 -77.90
CA SER A 930 -31.04 7.52 -78.35
C SER A 930 -31.64 8.38 -77.26
N THR A 931 -31.81 7.81 -76.06
CA THR A 931 -32.45 8.51 -74.93
C THR A 931 -31.72 9.79 -74.56
N VAL A 932 -30.37 9.77 -74.51
CA VAL A 932 -29.59 10.96 -74.15
C VAL A 932 -29.67 12.05 -75.23
N MET A 933 -29.81 11.67 -76.49
CA MET A 933 -29.95 12.64 -77.59
C MET A 933 -31.35 13.26 -77.63
N GLU A 934 -32.39 12.49 -77.34
CA GLU A 934 -33.78 12.97 -77.24
C GLU A 934 -33.98 13.98 -76.11
N LEU A 935 -33.16 13.94 -75.06
CA LEU A 935 -33.23 14.88 -73.95
C LEU A 935 -32.81 16.30 -74.34
N PHE A 936 -32.05 16.47 -75.43
CA PHE A 936 -31.56 17.77 -75.89
C PHE A 936 -32.59 18.47 -76.80
N ASP A 937 -33.11 19.61 -76.35
CA ASP A 937 -34.12 20.39 -77.08
C ASP A 937 -33.57 21.71 -77.68
N GLY A 938 -32.26 21.92 -77.58
CA GLY A 938 -31.59 23.16 -78.00
C GLY A 938 -31.41 24.20 -76.89
N SER A 939 -31.98 23.98 -75.70
CA SER A 939 -31.78 24.85 -74.54
C SER A 939 -30.55 24.45 -73.72
N THR A 940 -29.95 25.39 -73.00
CA THR A 940 -28.82 25.11 -72.10
C THR A 940 -29.17 24.12 -70.99
N ASP A 941 -30.39 24.21 -70.41
CA ASP A 941 -30.84 23.29 -69.35
C ASP A 941 -30.95 21.83 -69.86
N SER A 942 -31.24 21.64 -71.14
CA SER A 942 -31.31 20.32 -71.76
C SER A 942 -29.94 19.66 -71.94
N ILE A 943 -28.86 20.46 -72.07
CA ILE A 943 -27.47 19.97 -72.11
C ILE A 943 -27.12 19.32 -70.77
N ASP A 944 -27.35 20.04 -69.67
CA ASP A 944 -27.08 19.53 -68.31
C ASP A 944 -27.90 18.27 -68.03
N THR A 945 -29.14 18.22 -68.51
CA THR A 945 -30.03 17.07 -68.38
C THR A 945 -29.48 15.84 -69.13
N ALA A 946 -29.00 16.04 -70.37
CA ALA A 946 -28.38 14.98 -71.16
C ALA A 946 -27.09 14.47 -70.50
N ILE A 947 -26.20 15.36 -70.07
CA ILE A 947 -24.93 14.98 -69.39
C ILE A 947 -25.21 14.20 -68.10
N ALA A 948 -26.16 14.66 -67.28
CA ALA A 948 -26.53 13.96 -66.04
C ALA A 948 -27.08 12.55 -66.31
N ALA A 949 -27.84 12.37 -67.41
CA ALA A 949 -28.30 11.05 -67.83
C ALA A 949 -27.13 10.17 -68.28
N ILE A 950 -26.19 10.71 -69.06
CA ILE A 950 -24.97 10.00 -69.47
C ILE A 950 -24.18 9.50 -68.26
N GLU A 951 -23.95 10.35 -67.25
CA GLU A 951 -23.24 9.94 -66.03
C GLU A 951 -23.94 8.83 -65.26
N LEU A 952 -25.26 8.89 -65.18
CA LEU A 952 -26.06 7.86 -64.51
C LEU A 952 -25.95 6.52 -65.23
N TYR A 953 -26.06 6.54 -66.57
CA TYR A 953 -25.92 5.33 -67.38
C TYR A 953 -24.50 4.78 -67.32
N HIS A 954 -23.48 5.63 -67.42
CA HIS A 954 -22.08 5.23 -67.29
C HIS A 954 -21.78 4.62 -65.92
N THR A 955 -22.31 5.19 -64.84
CA THR A 955 -22.18 4.62 -63.49
C THR A 955 -22.74 3.20 -63.41
N THR A 956 -23.86 2.95 -64.10
CA THR A 956 -24.46 1.60 -64.19
C THR A 956 -23.61 0.67 -65.05
N ALA A 957 -23.08 1.19 -66.16
CA ALA A 957 -22.24 0.43 -67.08
C ALA A 957 -20.88 0.03 -66.49
N LEU A 958 -20.38 0.74 -65.47
CA LEU A 958 -19.15 0.41 -64.76
C LEU A 958 -19.26 -0.82 -63.84
N ASP A 959 -20.47 -1.32 -63.57
CA ASP A 959 -20.65 -2.52 -62.74
C ASP A 959 -19.89 -3.72 -63.34
N ALA A 960 -19.11 -4.40 -62.51
CA ALA A 960 -18.20 -5.44 -62.98
C ALA A 960 -18.91 -6.74 -63.40
N ASP A 961 -20.11 -6.99 -62.88
CA ASP A 961 -20.85 -8.24 -63.11
C ASP A 961 -22.01 -8.07 -64.10
N THR A 962 -22.62 -6.88 -64.12
CA THR A 962 -23.86 -6.58 -64.85
C THR A 962 -23.78 -5.36 -65.76
N GLY A 963 -22.61 -4.72 -65.82
CA GLY A 963 -22.36 -3.53 -66.64
C GLY A 963 -22.22 -3.83 -68.13
N GLU A 964 -21.60 -2.90 -68.84
CA GLU A 964 -21.41 -2.97 -70.30
C GLU A 964 -19.92 -3.05 -70.65
N PHE A 965 -19.61 -3.53 -71.85
CA PHE A 965 -18.26 -3.38 -72.38
C PHE A 965 -18.05 -1.91 -72.77
N LEU A 966 -17.09 -1.26 -72.10
CA LEU A 966 -16.81 0.16 -72.28
C LEU A 966 -15.58 0.34 -73.15
N MET A 967 -15.64 1.28 -74.09
CA MET A 967 -14.56 1.55 -75.04
C MET A 967 -14.21 3.04 -75.11
N PRO A 968 -13.69 3.68 -74.04
CA PRO A 968 -13.33 5.08 -74.09
C PRO A 968 -12.11 5.31 -75.00
N LEU A 969 -12.13 6.41 -75.74
CA LEU A 969 -11.02 6.87 -76.58
C LEU A 969 -10.46 8.17 -76.01
N ILE A 970 -9.23 8.10 -75.50
CA ILE A 970 -8.58 9.20 -74.78
C ILE A 970 -7.54 9.86 -75.67
N GLY A 971 -7.48 11.19 -75.64
CA GLY A 971 -6.42 11.97 -76.29
C GLY A 971 -6.62 12.25 -77.79
N VAL A 972 -7.80 11.93 -78.35
CA VAL A 972 -8.17 12.26 -79.74
C VAL A 972 -9.14 13.44 -79.78
N LEU A 973 -10.26 13.34 -79.07
CA LEU A 973 -11.20 14.44 -78.83
C LEU A 973 -11.09 14.85 -77.36
N GLU A 974 -10.98 16.14 -77.10
CA GLU A 974 -11.04 16.67 -75.73
C GLU A 974 -12.46 16.56 -75.18
N SER A 975 -12.60 16.49 -73.85
CA SER A 975 -13.92 16.48 -73.23
C SER A 975 -14.58 17.86 -73.41
N PRO A 976 -15.75 17.94 -74.06
CA PRO A 976 -16.44 19.22 -74.24
C PRO A 976 -17.06 19.72 -72.93
N PHE A 977 -17.24 18.82 -71.95
CA PHE A 977 -17.87 19.10 -70.66
C PHE A 977 -16.90 18.73 -69.53
N ILE A 978 -15.84 19.54 -69.36
CA ILE A 978 -14.91 19.38 -68.25
C ILE A 978 -15.61 19.84 -66.97
N THR A 979 -15.97 18.92 -66.08
CA THR A 979 -16.13 19.27 -64.67
C THR A 979 -14.73 19.42 -64.07
N GLU A 980 -14.32 20.65 -63.73
CA GLU A 980 -13.16 20.84 -62.86
C GLU A 980 -13.44 20.11 -61.54
N THR A 981 -12.83 18.95 -61.35
CA THR A 981 -12.70 18.27 -60.06
C THR A 981 -11.28 17.86 -59.82
#